data_AF-A0A024W3B2-F1
#
_entry.id   AF-A0A024W3B2-F1
#
_cell.length_a   1.000
_cell.length_b   1.000
_cell.length_c   1.000
_cell.angle_alpha   90.00
_cell.angle_beta   90.00
_cell.angle_gamma   90.00
#
_symmetry.space_group_name_H-M   'P 1'
#
loop_
_entity.id
_entity.type
_entity.pdbx_description
1 polymer ?
#
loop_
_entity_poly.entity_id
_entity_poly.type
_entity_poly.pdbx_seq_one_letter_code
_entity_poly.pdbx_strand_id
1 'polypeptide(L)'
;MKSDNNNNNNNNSNIINLLKTELSHLLSLKENIIKKLLNHIEQNIQNSSNKYTITYTDINNRMEDYKEEIESLEVYKHTIGNIQKEYILHLYENDKNALAVHNTSMQILQYKDAIQNIKNKISDDIKILKKYKEMNQDLLNYYEILDKKLKDNTYIKEMHTASLVQITQYIPYEDKTISELEQEFNNNNQKLDNILQDINAMNLNINILQTLNIGINACNTNNKNVEHLLNKKIELKNILNDQMKIIKNDDIIQDNEKENFSNVLKKEEEKLEKELDDIKFNNLKMDIHKLLNSYDHTKQNIESNLKINLDSFEKEKDSWVHFKSTIDSLYVEYNICNQKTHNTIKQQKNDIIELIYKRIKDINQEIIEKVDNYYSLSDKALTKLKSIHFNIDKEKYKNPKSQENIKLLEDRVMILEKKIKEDKDALIQIKNLSHDHFVNADNEKKKQKEKEEDDEQTHYSKKRKVMGDIYKDIKKNLDELNNKNLIDITLNEANKIESEYEKILIDDICEQITNEAKKSDTIKEKIESYKKDIDYVDVDVSKTRNDHHLNGDKIHDSFFYEDTLNYKAYFDKLKDLYENINKLTNESNGLKSDAHNNNTQVDKLKEINLQVFSNLGNIIKYVEKLENTLHELKDMYEFLETIDINKILKSIHNSMKKSEEYSNETKKIFEQSVNITNQFIEDVEILKTSINPNYESLNDDQIDDNIKSLVLKKEEISEKRKQVNKYITDIESNKEQSDLHLRYASRSIYVIDLFIKHEIINPSDGKNFDIIKVKEMINKTKQVSNEAMEYANKMDEKNKDIIKIENELYNLINNNIRSLKGVKYEKVRKQARNAIDDINNIHSNIKTILTKSKERLDEIKKQPNIKREGDVLNNDKNKIAYITIQINNGRIESNLLNILNMKHNIDTILNKAMDYMNDVSKSDQIVINIDSLNMNDIYNKDKDLLINILKEKQNMEAEYKKMNEMYNYVNETEKEIIKHKKNYEIRIMEHIKKETNEKKKKIYGI
;
A
#
# COMPACT_ATOMS: atom_id res chain seq x y z
N MET A 1 -195.70 -7.90 72.25
CA MET A 1 -196.28 -7.07 71.17
C MET A 1 -195.19 -6.10 70.66
N LYS A 2 -194.92 -6.13 69.34
CA LYS A 2 -194.44 -5.08 68.41
C LYS A 2 -193.24 -4.11 68.73
N SER A 3 -192.25 -4.17 67.81
CA SER A 3 -191.55 -3.13 66.99
C SER A 3 -190.67 -1.99 67.57
N ASP A 4 -189.38 -1.90 67.18
CA ASP A 4 -188.81 -0.94 66.18
C ASP A 4 -187.25 -1.03 65.99
N ASN A 5 -186.70 -0.29 65.01
CA ASN A 5 -185.63 -0.62 64.04
C ASN A 5 -184.38 0.34 64.01
N ASN A 6 -183.23 -0.14 63.47
CA ASN A 6 -182.10 0.52 62.72
C ASN A 6 -181.15 1.64 63.25
N ASN A 7 -179.81 1.35 63.34
CA ASN A 7 -178.65 2.17 62.84
C ASN A 7 -177.24 1.59 63.24
N ASN A 8 -176.35 1.11 62.32
CA ASN A 8 -174.85 1.13 62.46
C ASN A 8 -173.97 0.56 61.28
N ASN A 9 -174.15 0.98 60.01
CA ASN A 9 -173.41 0.41 58.84
C ASN A 9 -172.24 1.27 58.26
N ASN A 10 -171.77 2.36 58.92
CA ASN A 10 -170.88 3.36 58.29
C ASN A 10 -169.36 3.35 58.66
N ASN A 11 -168.88 2.57 59.64
CA ASN A 11 -167.46 2.64 60.08
C ASN A 11 -166.49 1.70 59.33
N ASN A 12 -166.97 0.63 58.71
CA ASN A 12 -166.09 -0.38 58.07
C ASN A 12 -165.53 0.05 56.70
N SER A 13 -166.17 1.01 56.01
CA SER A 13 -165.75 1.43 54.67
C SER A 13 -164.48 2.29 54.66
N ASN A 14 -164.30 3.17 55.65
CA ASN A 14 -163.13 4.07 55.73
C ASN A 14 -161.82 3.34 56.06
N ILE A 15 -161.85 2.32 56.92
CA ILE A 15 -160.65 1.55 57.29
C ILE A 15 -160.14 0.72 56.10
N ILE A 16 -161.06 0.16 55.29
CA ILE A 16 -160.70 -0.63 54.10
C ILE A 16 -160.01 0.24 53.03
N ASN A 17 -160.43 1.49 52.85
CA ASN A 17 -159.82 2.39 51.86
C ASN A 17 -158.42 2.89 52.30
N LEU A 18 -158.21 3.19 53.58
CA LEU A 18 -156.88 3.51 54.12
C LEU A 18 -155.92 2.32 53.97
N LEU A 19 -156.36 1.11 54.33
CA LEU A 19 -155.54 -0.10 54.16
C LEU A 19 -155.21 -0.40 52.69
N LYS A 20 -156.14 -0.16 51.75
CA LYS A 20 -155.86 -0.32 50.30
C LYS A 20 -154.84 0.69 49.78
N THR A 21 -154.88 1.93 50.26
CA THR A 21 -153.94 2.98 49.84
C THR A 21 -152.52 2.66 50.32
N GLU A 22 -152.39 2.23 51.57
CA GLU A 22 -151.08 1.90 52.16
C GLU A 22 -150.49 0.60 51.61
N LEU A 23 -151.34 -0.39 51.30
CA LEU A 23 -150.93 -1.60 50.59
C LEU A 23 -150.39 -1.27 49.18
N SER A 24 -151.01 -0.29 48.50
CA SER A 24 -150.57 0.16 47.16
C SER A 24 -149.23 0.90 47.21
N HIS A 25 -149.01 1.73 48.24
CA HIS A 25 -147.71 2.36 48.48
C HIS A 25 -146.61 1.33 48.80
N LEU A 26 -146.89 0.34 49.64
CA LEU A 26 -145.95 -0.75 49.95
C LEU A 26 -145.59 -1.60 48.72
N LEU A 27 -146.57 -1.87 47.85
CA LEU A 27 -146.33 -2.57 46.58
C LEU A 27 -145.46 -1.74 45.62
N SER A 28 -145.74 -0.44 45.49
CA SER A 28 -144.92 0.50 44.69
C SER A 28 -143.47 0.60 45.21
N LEU A 29 -143.27 0.64 46.53
CA LEU A 29 -141.94 0.68 47.13
C LEU A 29 -141.16 -0.62 46.88
N LYS A 30 -141.84 -1.77 46.97
CA LYS A 30 -141.28 -3.10 46.66
C LYS A 30 -140.81 -3.16 45.20
N GLU A 31 -141.62 -2.70 44.25
CA GLU A 31 -141.25 -2.69 42.81
C GLU A 31 -140.06 -1.77 42.52
N ASN A 32 -140.01 -0.57 43.12
CA ASN A 32 -138.89 0.34 42.94
C ASN A 32 -137.56 -0.20 43.52
N ILE A 33 -137.60 -0.92 44.65
CA ILE A 33 -136.43 -1.59 45.22
C ILE A 33 -135.93 -2.69 44.28
N ILE A 34 -136.84 -3.52 43.75
CA ILE A 34 -136.49 -4.60 42.80
C ILE A 34 -135.87 -4.02 41.52
N LYS A 35 -136.42 -2.94 40.98
CA LYS A 35 -135.93 -2.29 39.74
C LYS A 35 -134.54 -1.67 39.91
N LYS A 36 -134.25 -1.03 41.05
CA LYS A 36 -132.90 -0.51 41.36
C LYS A 36 -131.88 -1.64 41.54
N LEU A 37 -132.27 -2.75 42.17
CA LEU A 37 -131.40 -3.92 42.32
C LEU A 37 -131.06 -4.52 40.96
N LEU A 38 -132.04 -4.74 40.08
CA LEU A 38 -131.80 -5.28 38.74
C LEU A 38 -130.89 -4.38 37.88
N ASN A 39 -131.08 -3.06 37.88
CA ASN A 39 -130.19 -2.13 37.16
C ASN A 39 -128.73 -2.15 37.69
N HIS A 40 -128.54 -2.30 39.01
CA HIS A 40 -127.19 -2.37 39.59
C HIS A 40 -126.47 -3.68 39.20
N ILE A 41 -127.21 -4.78 39.08
CA ILE A 41 -126.72 -6.08 38.63
C ILE A 41 -126.25 -6.00 37.18
N GLU A 42 -127.08 -5.44 36.31
CA GLU A 42 -126.79 -5.28 34.88
C GLU A 42 -125.52 -4.43 34.65
N GLN A 43 -125.38 -3.31 35.37
CA GLN A 43 -124.16 -2.48 35.31
C GLN A 43 -122.89 -3.20 35.78
N ASN A 44 -122.96 -4.01 36.84
CA ASN A 44 -121.79 -4.73 37.36
C ASN A 44 -121.34 -5.87 36.44
N ILE A 45 -122.28 -6.62 35.87
CA ILE A 45 -121.97 -7.67 34.87
C ILE A 45 -121.39 -7.03 33.61
N GLN A 46 -121.99 -5.94 33.12
CA GLN A 46 -121.49 -5.21 31.95
C GLN A 46 -120.07 -4.67 32.18
N ASN A 47 -119.79 -4.06 33.34
CA ASN A 47 -118.47 -3.54 33.66
C ASN A 47 -117.40 -4.63 33.78
N SER A 48 -117.75 -5.79 34.32
CA SER A 48 -116.82 -6.92 34.48
C SER A 48 -116.58 -7.66 33.16
N SER A 49 -117.62 -7.83 32.34
CA SER A 49 -117.50 -8.36 30.97
C SER A 49 -116.70 -7.43 30.06
N ASN A 50 -116.96 -6.11 30.10
CA ASN A 50 -116.16 -5.12 29.36
C ASN A 50 -114.67 -5.15 29.77
N LYS A 51 -114.37 -5.27 31.07
CA LYS A 51 -112.97 -5.41 31.53
C LYS A 51 -112.32 -6.69 31.02
N TYR A 52 -113.06 -7.80 31.03
CA TYR A 52 -112.59 -9.07 30.47
C TYR A 52 -112.32 -8.97 28.96
N THR A 53 -113.25 -8.41 28.18
CA THR A 53 -113.11 -8.23 26.73
C THR A 53 -111.94 -7.30 26.39
N ILE A 54 -111.80 -6.16 27.07
CA ILE A 54 -110.69 -5.23 26.84
C ILE A 54 -109.35 -5.92 27.13
N THR A 55 -109.21 -6.61 28.26
CA THR A 55 -107.97 -7.33 28.58
C THR A 55 -107.70 -8.48 27.61
N TYR A 56 -108.72 -9.21 27.16
CA TYR A 56 -108.57 -10.29 26.17
C TYR A 56 -108.13 -9.75 24.79
N THR A 57 -108.74 -8.66 24.31
CA THR A 57 -108.35 -8.00 23.06
C THR A 57 -106.95 -7.39 23.15
N ASP A 58 -106.61 -6.76 24.28
CA ASP A 58 -105.26 -6.23 24.52
C ASP A 58 -104.19 -7.34 24.54
N ILE A 59 -104.49 -8.51 25.15
CA ILE A 59 -103.58 -9.67 25.12
C ILE A 59 -103.38 -10.16 23.69
N ASN A 60 -104.43 -10.29 22.89
CA ASN A 60 -104.32 -10.74 21.51
C ASN A 60 -103.50 -9.77 20.66
N ASN A 61 -103.76 -8.47 20.77
CA ASN A 61 -102.98 -7.45 20.05
C ASN A 61 -101.50 -7.50 20.48
N ARG A 62 -101.22 -7.54 21.79
CA ARG A 62 -99.85 -7.63 22.31
C ARG A 62 -99.16 -8.95 21.94
N MET A 63 -99.90 -10.06 21.87
CA MET A 63 -99.37 -11.36 21.44
C MET A 63 -98.95 -11.32 19.97
N GLU A 64 -99.69 -10.59 19.14
CA GLU A 64 -99.33 -10.38 17.74
C GLU A 64 -98.12 -9.45 17.60
N ASP A 65 -98.09 -8.34 18.34
CA ASP A 65 -96.89 -7.48 18.46
C ASP A 65 -95.67 -8.30 18.93
N TYR A 66 -95.87 -9.22 19.89
CA TYR A 66 -94.80 -10.08 20.41
C TYR A 66 -94.25 -11.05 19.36
N LYS A 67 -95.11 -11.59 18.48
CA LYS A 67 -94.67 -12.44 17.37
C LYS A 67 -93.93 -11.64 16.31
N GLU A 68 -94.42 -10.46 15.95
CA GLU A 68 -93.80 -9.58 14.94
C GLU A 68 -92.38 -9.17 15.37
N GLU A 69 -92.19 -8.89 16.66
CA GLU A 69 -90.87 -8.61 17.23
C GLU A 69 -89.95 -9.84 17.26
N ILE A 70 -90.49 -11.05 17.53
CA ILE A 70 -89.73 -12.32 17.43
C ILE A 70 -89.31 -12.61 15.98
N GLU A 71 -90.21 -12.38 15.02
CA GLU A 71 -89.91 -12.55 13.59
C GLU A 71 -88.85 -11.55 13.11
N SER A 72 -88.92 -10.32 13.58
CA SER A 72 -87.87 -9.31 13.34
C SER A 72 -86.50 -9.80 13.84
N LEU A 73 -86.42 -10.35 15.06
CA LEU A 73 -85.20 -10.96 15.58
C LEU A 73 -84.68 -12.15 14.76
N GLU A 74 -85.55 -12.97 14.16
CA GLU A 74 -85.14 -14.07 13.28
C GLU A 74 -84.51 -13.54 11.97
N VAL A 75 -85.02 -12.44 11.40
CA VAL A 75 -84.40 -11.75 10.24
C VAL A 75 -83.00 -11.23 10.61
N TYR A 76 -82.85 -10.69 11.82
CA TYR A 76 -81.53 -10.28 12.32
C TYR A 76 -80.57 -11.46 12.49
N LYS A 77 -81.04 -12.59 13.03
CA LYS A 77 -80.24 -13.83 13.11
C LYS A 77 -79.73 -14.26 11.73
N HIS A 78 -80.56 -14.21 10.69
CA HIS A 78 -80.12 -14.50 9.32
C HIS A 78 -79.04 -13.52 8.82
N THR A 79 -79.18 -12.24 9.14
CA THR A 79 -78.19 -11.21 8.78
C THR A 79 -76.84 -11.46 9.43
N ILE A 80 -76.82 -11.78 10.73
CA ILE A 80 -75.60 -12.13 11.48
C ILE A 80 -74.99 -13.43 10.93
N GLY A 81 -75.81 -14.43 10.59
CA GLY A 81 -75.34 -15.67 9.96
C GLY A 81 -74.64 -15.44 8.61
N ASN A 82 -75.12 -14.51 7.79
CA ASN A 82 -74.46 -14.13 6.54
C ASN A 82 -73.10 -13.44 6.79
N ILE A 83 -73.02 -12.58 7.80
CA ILE A 83 -71.77 -11.93 8.22
C ILE A 83 -70.76 -12.99 8.69
N GLN A 84 -71.19 -13.95 9.50
CA GLN A 84 -70.31 -15.05 9.95
C GLN A 84 -69.76 -15.83 8.73
N LYS A 85 -70.61 -16.14 7.74
CA LYS A 85 -70.16 -16.80 6.49
C LYS A 85 -69.15 -15.97 5.70
N GLU A 86 -69.35 -14.66 5.60
CA GLU A 86 -68.38 -13.75 4.97
C GLU A 86 -67.02 -13.79 5.67
N TYR A 87 -66.98 -13.74 7.00
CA TYR A 87 -65.74 -13.86 7.78
C TYR A 87 -65.08 -15.25 7.68
N ILE A 88 -65.85 -16.31 7.40
CA ILE A 88 -65.31 -17.65 7.10
C ILE A 88 -64.67 -17.65 5.69
N LEU A 89 -65.36 -17.13 4.68
CA LEU A 89 -64.90 -17.19 3.29
C LEU A 89 -63.74 -16.22 3.00
N HIS A 90 -63.63 -15.12 3.75
CA HIS A 90 -62.68 -14.04 3.47
C HIS A 90 -61.83 -13.64 4.69
N LEU A 91 -60.67 -13.02 4.43
CA LEU A 91 -59.69 -12.58 5.44
C LEU A 91 -59.82 -11.09 5.73
N TYR A 92 -60.94 -10.68 6.35
CA TYR A 92 -61.16 -9.29 6.76
C TYR A 92 -60.47 -8.97 8.09
N GLU A 93 -59.77 -7.82 8.15
CA GLU A 93 -59.02 -7.37 9.33
C GLU A 93 -59.82 -6.43 10.26
N ASN A 94 -60.94 -5.86 9.79
CA ASN A 94 -61.76 -4.92 10.54
C ASN A 94 -63.18 -4.74 9.95
N ASP A 95 -64.11 -4.30 10.81
CA ASP A 95 -65.56 -4.16 10.51
C ASP A 95 -65.91 -3.13 9.43
N LYS A 96 -64.94 -2.31 8.99
CA LYS A 96 -65.18 -1.27 7.98
C LYS A 96 -65.64 -1.82 6.63
N ASN A 97 -65.34 -3.08 6.33
CA ASN A 97 -65.77 -3.74 5.10
C ASN A 97 -67.08 -4.53 5.27
N ALA A 98 -67.65 -4.59 6.48
CA ALA A 98 -68.91 -5.25 6.81
C ALA A 98 -69.82 -4.26 7.57
N LEU A 99 -70.37 -3.26 6.85
CA LEU A 99 -71.13 -2.12 7.38
C LEU A 99 -72.34 -2.47 8.27
N ALA A 100 -72.74 -3.75 8.33
CA ALA A 100 -73.90 -4.24 9.08
C ALA A 100 -73.62 -4.63 10.54
N VAL A 101 -72.37 -4.87 10.99
CA VAL A 101 -72.12 -5.54 12.29
C VAL A 101 -72.42 -4.65 13.50
N HIS A 102 -71.92 -3.41 13.52
CA HIS A 102 -71.95 -2.58 14.73
C HIS A 102 -73.34 -1.97 15.02
N ASN A 103 -74.11 -1.63 13.99
CA ASN A 103 -75.50 -1.19 14.15
C ASN A 103 -76.39 -2.34 14.66
N THR A 104 -76.07 -3.59 14.31
CA THR A 104 -76.90 -4.75 14.64
C THR A 104 -76.81 -5.15 16.12
N SER A 105 -75.65 -5.05 16.78
CA SER A 105 -75.55 -5.35 18.23
C SER A 105 -76.30 -4.35 19.11
N MET A 106 -76.31 -3.06 18.76
CA MET A 106 -77.13 -2.04 19.45
C MET A 106 -78.62 -2.27 19.22
N GLN A 107 -79.02 -2.64 18.00
CA GLN A 107 -80.40 -2.99 17.68
C GLN A 107 -80.87 -4.23 18.48
N ILE A 108 -80.05 -5.27 18.66
CA ILE A 108 -80.37 -6.43 19.51
C ILE A 108 -80.66 -6.02 20.96
N LEU A 109 -79.87 -5.10 21.52
CA LEU A 109 -80.10 -4.62 22.88
C LEU A 109 -81.45 -3.91 22.99
N GLN A 110 -81.79 -3.08 21.99
CA GLN A 110 -83.07 -2.37 21.91
C GLN A 110 -84.26 -3.32 21.73
N TYR A 111 -84.15 -4.32 20.85
CA TYR A 111 -85.18 -5.34 20.65
C TYR A 111 -85.37 -6.21 21.91
N LYS A 112 -84.27 -6.56 22.61
CA LYS A 112 -84.33 -7.34 23.85
C LYS A 112 -85.12 -6.61 24.94
N ASP A 113 -84.92 -5.30 25.10
CA ASP A 113 -85.63 -4.50 26.08
C ASP A 113 -87.11 -4.31 25.71
N ALA A 114 -87.42 -4.06 24.42
CA ALA A 114 -88.79 -3.95 23.93
C ALA A 114 -89.58 -5.25 24.13
N ILE A 115 -88.98 -6.38 23.74
CA ILE A 115 -89.56 -7.71 23.85
C ILE A 115 -89.75 -8.12 25.32
N GLN A 116 -88.79 -7.84 26.20
CA GLN A 116 -88.94 -8.16 27.62
C GLN A 116 -90.11 -7.39 28.27
N ASN A 117 -90.34 -6.15 27.83
CA ASN A 117 -91.47 -5.34 28.31
C ASN A 117 -92.82 -5.89 27.82
N ILE A 118 -92.91 -6.32 26.55
CA ILE A 118 -94.12 -6.96 25.99
C ILE A 118 -94.37 -8.31 26.70
N LYS A 119 -93.32 -9.12 26.87
CA LYS A 119 -93.35 -10.41 27.57
C LYS A 119 -93.89 -10.29 29.00
N ASN A 120 -93.35 -9.35 29.79
CA ASN A 120 -93.78 -9.13 31.16
C ASN A 120 -95.26 -8.72 31.21
N LYS A 121 -95.69 -7.81 30.32
CA LYS A 121 -97.07 -7.34 30.25
C LYS A 121 -98.06 -8.44 29.85
N ILE A 122 -97.78 -9.24 28.82
CA ILE A 122 -98.65 -10.36 28.42
C ILE A 122 -98.79 -11.38 29.56
N SER A 123 -97.68 -11.71 30.24
CA SER A 123 -97.73 -12.63 31.38
C SER A 123 -98.61 -12.12 32.52
N ASP A 124 -98.54 -10.83 32.83
CA ASP A 124 -99.36 -10.21 33.88
C ASP A 124 -100.82 -10.06 33.45
N ASP A 125 -101.08 -9.69 32.19
CA ASP A 125 -102.42 -9.56 31.63
C ASP A 125 -103.13 -10.93 31.60
N ILE A 126 -102.45 -12.03 31.25
CA ILE A 126 -103.02 -13.40 31.30
C ILE A 126 -103.44 -13.77 32.73
N LYS A 127 -102.63 -13.43 33.75
CA LYS A 127 -102.99 -13.67 35.17
C LYS A 127 -104.21 -12.84 35.56
N ILE A 128 -104.28 -11.58 35.13
CA ILE A 128 -105.41 -10.69 35.37
C ILE A 128 -106.67 -11.23 34.68
N LEU A 129 -106.55 -11.72 33.45
CA LEU A 129 -107.65 -12.28 32.68
C LEU A 129 -108.24 -13.53 33.34
N LYS A 130 -107.39 -14.44 33.85
CA LYS A 130 -107.83 -15.59 34.67
C LYS A 130 -108.67 -15.16 35.87
N LYS A 131 -108.19 -14.14 36.60
CA LYS A 131 -108.89 -13.58 37.75
C LYS A 131 -110.23 -12.96 37.37
N TYR A 132 -110.32 -12.26 36.23
CA TYR A 132 -111.59 -11.71 35.73
C TYR A 132 -112.56 -12.81 35.27
N LYS A 133 -112.08 -13.93 34.72
CA LYS A 133 -112.91 -15.09 34.39
C LYS A 133 -113.55 -15.70 35.63
N GLU A 134 -112.75 -15.92 36.68
CA GLU A 134 -113.23 -16.40 37.98
C GLU A 134 -114.24 -15.44 38.61
N MET A 135 -113.92 -14.13 38.64
CA MET A 135 -114.82 -13.10 39.17
C MET A 135 -116.15 -13.04 38.40
N ASN A 136 -116.12 -13.16 37.07
CA ASN A 136 -117.33 -13.21 36.23
C ASN A 136 -118.18 -14.44 36.54
N GLN A 137 -117.55 -15.61 36.71
CA GLN A 137 -118.24 -16.86 37.05
C GLN A 137 -118.90 -16.81 38.44
N ASP A 138 -118.19 -16.25 39.42
CA ASP A 138 -118.70 -16.05 40.79
C ASP A 138 -119.87 -15.06 40.83
N LEU A 139 -119.76 -13.95 40.08
CA LEU A 139 -120.87 -12.99 39.93
C LEU A 139 -122.10 -13.65 39.30
N LEU A 140 -121.91 -14.41 38.22
CA LEU A 140 -123.00 -15.08 37.50
C LEU A 140 -123.73 -16.07 38.40
N ASN A 141 -122.99 -16.91 39.12
CA ASN A 141 -123.53 -17.87 40.07
C ASN A 141 -124.29 -17.19 41.23
N TYR A 142 -123.74 -16.10 41.78
CA TYR A 142 -124.42 -15.33 42.83
C TYR A 142 -125.76 -14.76 42.36
N TYR A 143 -125.83 -14.27 41.13
CA TYR A 143 -127.05 -13.68 40.57
C TYR A 143 -128.08 -14.70 40.08
N GLU A 144 -127.67 -15.87 39.59
CA GLU A 144 -128.59 -17.00 39.34
C GLU A 144 -129.31 -17.43 40.63
N ILE A 145 -128.60 -17.44 41.76
CA ILE A 145 -129.18 -17.74 43.09
C ILE A 145 -130.15 -16.63 43.52
N LEU A 146 -129.85 -15.36 43.20
CA LEU A 146 -130.67 -14.21 43.57
C LEU A 146 -131.97 -14.12 42.74
N ASP A 147 -131.92 -14.38 41.42
CA ASP A 147 -133.10 -14.45 40.54
C ASP A 147 -134.07 -15.56 40.99
N LYS A 148 -133.53 -16.71 41.39
CA LYS A 148 -134.31 -17.83 41.93
C LYS A 148 -135.05 -17.45 43.22
N LYS A 149 -134.39 -16.73 44.14
CA LYS A 149 -135.00 -16.21 45.39
C LYS A 149 -136.06 -15.12 45.16
N LEU A 150 -135.92 -14.33 44.10
CA LEU A 150 -136.87 -13.26 43.74
C LEU A 150 -138.14 -13.80 43.06
N LYS A 151 -138.03 -14.85 42.22
CA LYS A 151 -139.18 -15.49 41.55
C LYS A 151 -140.15 -16.18 42.51
N ASP A 152 -139.67 -16.70 43.65
CA ASP A 152 -140.50 -17.42 44.62
C ASP A 152 -141.40 -16.53 45.52
N ASN A 153 -141.29 -15.19 45.48
CA ASN A 153 -141.92 -14.26 46.46
C ASN A 153 -142.87 -13.19 45.87
N THR A 154 -143.51 -13.44 44.72
CA THR A 154 -144.41 -12.48 44.04
C THR A 154 -145.64 -13.14 43.40
N TYR A 155 -146.84 -12.55 43.56
CA TYR A 155 -148.11 -13.03 42.97
C TYR A 155 -148.77 -11.91 42.13
N ILE A 156 -149.04 -12.27 40.86
CA ILE A 156 -149.82 -11.59 39.79
C ILE A 156 -149.09 -10.68 38.78
N LYS A 157 -149.15 -11.18 37.53
CA LYS A 157 -149.21 -10.57 36.19
C LYS A 157 -149.16 -9.03 36.09
N GLU A 158 -147.98 -8.51 35.75
CA GLU A 158 -147.77 -7.62 34.61
C GLU A 158 -146.39 -7.94 34.02
N MET A 159 -146.31 -8.05 32.69
CA MET A 159 -145.08 -8.35 31.97
C MET A 159 -144.05 -7.23 32.20
N HIS A 160 -143.06 -7.49 33.05
CA HIS A 160 -141.70 -7.02 32.77
C HIS A 160 -140.92 -8.17 32.11
N THR A 161 -141.23 -8.37 30.84
CA THR A 161 -140.41 -9.11 29.86
C THR A 161 -139.11 -8.36 29.57
N ALA A 162 -138.26 -8.21 30.59
CA ALA A 162 -136.83 -8.16 30.40
C ALA A 162 -136.28 -9.42 31.09
N SER A 163 -136.29 -10.52 30.34
CA SER A 163 -135.80 -11.81 30.82
C SER A 163 -134.32 -11.69 31.18
N LEU A 164 -133.89 -12.23 32.33
CA LEU A 164 -132.49 -12.50 32.64
C LEU A 164 -131.73 -13.23 31.51
N VAL A 165 -132.47 -13.84 30.56
CA VAL A 165 -131.95 -14.45 29.33
C VAL A 165 -131.21 -13.45 28.41
N GLN A 166 -131.43 -12.13 28.53
CA GLN A 166 -130.57 -11.16 27.81
C GLN A 166 -129.20 -10.93 28.48
N ILE A 167 -129.03 -11.30 29.75
CA ILE A 167 -127.76 -11.12 30.48
C ILE A 167 -126.80 -12.31 30.23
N THR A 168 -127.31 -13.52 29.92
CA THR A 168 -126.47 -14.68 29.59
C THR A 168 -125.85 -14.66 28.20
N GLN A 169 -126.22 -13.69 27.33
CA GLN A 169 -125.56 -13.47 26.03
C GLN A 169 -124.28 -12.61 26.12
N TYR A 170 -123.85 -12.19 27.32
CA TYR A 170 -122.62 -11.41 27.55
C TYR A 170 -121.38 -12.26 27.91
N ILE A 171 -121.31 -13.51 27.47
CA ILE A 171 -120.02 -14.21 27.36
C ILE A 171 -119.41 -13.71 26.04
N PRO A 172 -118.34 -12.89 26.06
CA PRO A 172 -117.70 -12.47 24.82
C PRO A 172 -117.18 -13.71 24.09
N TYR A 173 -117.33 -13.72 22.76
CA TYR A 173 -116.81 -14.78 21.91
C TYR A 173 -115.28 -14.82 22.07
N GLU A 174 -114.76 -15.90 22.66
CA GLU A 174 -113.33 -16.17 22.78
C GLU A 174 -112.88 -16.95 21.54
N ASP A 175 -112.09 -16.35 20.66
CA ASP A 175 -111.44 -17.07 19.54
C ASP A 175 -110.44 -18.13 20.03
N LYS A 176 -109.85 -17.95 21.22
CA LYS A 176 -108.90 -18.85 21.89
C LYS A 176 -109.20 -18.89 23.39
N THR A 177 -109.13 -20.09 23.96
CA THR A 177 -109.18 -20.27 25.42
C THR A 177 -107.94 -19.67 26.08
N ILE A 178 -108.05 -19.28 27.36
CA ILE A 178 -106.91 -18.79 28.15
C ILE A 178 -105.73 -19.80 28.14
N SER A 179 -106.01 -21.10 28.14
CA SER A 179 -104.98 -22.14 28.06
C SER A 179 -104.24 -22.14 26.72
N GLU A 180 -104.93 -21.87 25.62
CA GLU A 180 -104.32 -21.76 24.29
C GLU A 180 -103.46 -20.49 24.18
N LEU A 181 -103.88 -19.38 24.78
CA LEU A 181 -103.05 -18.15 24.86
C LEU A 181 -101.77 -18.36 25.68
N GLU A 182 -101.85 -19.09 26.80
CA GLU A 182 -100.65 -19.44 27.60
C GLU A 182 -99.70 -20.36 26.85
N GLN A 183 -100.24 -21.35 26.12
CA GLN A 183 -99.44 -22.27 25.34
C GLN A 183 -98.74 -21.55 24.17
N GLU A 184 -99.45 -20.64 23.50
CA GLU A 184 -98.89 -19.78 22.44
C GLU A 184 -97.79 -18.86 22.98
N PHE A 185 -98.00 -18.21 24.13
CA PHE A 185 -96.98 -17.38 24.80
C PHE A 185 -95.73 -18.19 25.17
N ASN A 186 -95.90 -19.39 25.73
CA ASN A 186 -94.78 -20.26 26.12
C ASN A 186 -93.99 -20.78 24.91
N ASN A 187 -94.67 -21.16 23.83
CA ASN A 187 -94.02 -21.57 22.58
C ASN A 187 -93.21 -20.42 21.97
N ASN A 188 -93.76 -19.20 21.97
CA ASN A 188 -93.07 -18.00 21.50
C ASN A 188 -91.86 -17.64 22.38
N ASN A 189 -91.96 -17.81 23.71
CA ASN A 189 -90.82 -17.64 24.62
C ASN A 189 -89.68 -18.63 24.32
N GLN A 190 -89.99 -19.90 24.10
CA GLN A 190 -88.97 -20.89 23.74
C GLN A 190 -88.31 -20.56 22.39
N LYS A 191 -89.09 -20.09 21.42
CA LYS A 191 -88.58 -19.63 20.11
C LYS A 191 -87.61 -18.45 20.29
N LEU A 192 -87.99 -17.45 21.09
CA LEU A 192 -87.15 -16.29 21.41
C LEU A 192 -85.83 -16.70 22.09
N ASP A 193 -85.88 -17.56 23.11
CA ASP A 193 -84.69 -18.01 23.84
C ASP A 193 -83.70 -18.74 22.90
N ASN A 194 -84.22 -19.56 21.98
CA ASN A 194 -83.41 -20.23 20.95
C ASN A 194 -82.77 -19.22 19.98
N ILE A 195 -83.52 -18.24 19.48
CA ILE A 195 -83.00 -17.19 18.58
C ILE A 195 -81.88 -16.40 19.28
N LEU A 196 -82.06 -16.03 20.54
CA LEU A 196 -81.07 -15.29 21.31
C LEU A 196 -79.80 -16.11 21.59
N GLN A 197 -79.94 -17.41 21.86
CA GLN A 197 -78.79 -18.32 22.00
C GLN A 197 -77.99 -18.41 20.69
N ASP A 198 -78.68 -18.59 19.56
CA ASP A 198 -78.06 -18.64 18.23
C ASP A 198 -77.31 -17.33 17.91
N ILE A 199 -77.95 -16.18 18.12
CA ILE A 199 -77.34 -14.85 17.89
C ILE A 199 -76.08 -14.67 18.74
N ASN A 200 -76.11 -15.04 20.03
CA ASN A 200 -74.95 -14.91 20.91
C ASN A 200 -73.80 -15.83 20.48
N ALA A 201 -74.11 -17.06 20.06
CA ALA A 201 -73.10 -17.99 19.53
C ALA A 201 -72.47 -17.48 18.23
N MET A 202 -73.28 -16.96 17.29
CA MET A 202 -72.79 -16.39 16.04
C MET A 202 -71.91 -15.15 16.28
N ASN A 203 -72.28 -14.27 17.22
CA ASN A 203 -71.46 -13.10 17.60
C ASN A 203 -70.11 -13.51 18.21
N LEU A 204 -70.10 -14.51 19.08
CA LEU A 204 -68.84 -15.06 19.62
C LEU A 204 -67.96 -15.62 18.50
N ASN A 205 -68.56 -16.37 17.57
CA ASN A 205 -67.85 -16.91 16.41
C ASN A 205 -67.28 -15.79 15.53
N ILE A 206 -68.02 -14.70 15.27
CA ILE A 206 -67.52 -13.55 14.50
C ILE A 206 -66.30 -12.92 15.17
N ASN A 207 -66.33 -12.69 16.49
CA ASN A 207 -65.18 -12.14 17.23
C ASN A 207 -63.94 -13.04 17.14
N ILE A 208 -64.13 -14.36 17.23
CA ILE A 208 -63.06 -15.35 17.07
C ILE A 208 -62.54 -15.31 15.63
N LEU A 209 -63.41 -15.31 14.62
CA LEU A 209 -63.06 -15.26 13.20
C LEU A 209 -62.27 -14.00 12.84
N GLN A 210 -62.63 -12.83 13.38
CA GLN A 210 -61.87 -11.59 13.20
C GLN A 210 -60.42 -11.74 13.67
N THR A 211 -60.26 -12.28 14.87
CA THR A 211 -58.96 -12.50 15.48
C THR A 211 -58.15 -13.54 14.69
N LEU A 212 -58.79 -14.63 14.26
CA LEU A 212 -58.18 -15.64 13.39
C LEU A 212 -57.74 -15.05 12.05
N ASN A 213 -58.57 -14.21 11.41
CA ASN A 213 -58.23 -13.58 10.14
C ASN A 213 -57.00 -12.65 10.27
N ILE A 214 -56.92 -11.87 11.35
CA ILE A 214 -55.73 -11.06 11.67
C ILE A 214 -54.50 -11.97 11.86
N GLY A 215 -54.65 -13.04 12.65
CA GLY A 215 -53.58 -14.01 12.91
C GLY A 215 -53.09 -14.71 11.63
N ILE A 216 -53.99 -15.15 10.77
CA ILE A 216 -53.70 -15.80 9.47
C ILE A 216 -52.95 -14.83 8.55
N ASN A 217 -53.45 -13.59 8.38
CA ASN A 217 -52.77 -12.57 7.56
C ASN A 217 -51.37 -12.25 8.09
N ALA A 218 -51.22 -12.13 9.41
CA ALA A 218 -49.94 -11.86 10.04
C ALA A 218 -48.95 -13.03 9.88
N CYS A 219 -49.40 -14.28 10.08
CA CYS A 219 -48.59 -15.48 9.84
C CYS A 219 -48.14 -15.59 8.38
N ASN A 220 -49.04 -15.34 7.41
CA ASN A 220 -48.70 -15.32 5.99
C ASN A 220 -47.66 -14.25 5.66
N THR A 221 -47.79 -13.05 6.25
CA THR A 221 -46.82 -11.96 6.09
C THR A 221 -45.47 -12.32 6.71
N ASN A 222 -45.47 -12.89 7.91
CA ASN A 222 -44.25 -13.35 8.59
C ASN A 222 -43.53 -14.43 7.77
N ASN A 223 -44.25 -15.39 7.20
CA ASN A 223 -43.67 -16.42 6.34
C ASN A 223 -42.98 -15.82 5.09
N LYS A 224 -43.64 -14.87 4.41
CA LYS A 224 -43.05 -14.13 3.28
C LYS A 224 -41.79 -13.35 3.70
N ASN A 225 -41.80 -12.71 4.87
CA ASN A 225 -40.66 -11.96 5.38
C ASN A 225 -39.46 -12.86 5.71
N VAL A 226 -39.71 -14.06 6.27
CA VAL A 226 -38.69 -15.09 6.52
C VAL A 226 -38.04 -15.52 5.20
N GLU A 227 -38.84 -15.83 4.18
CA GLU A 227 -38.36 -16.28 2.88
C GLU A 227 -37.55 -15.21 2.14
N HIS A 228 -38.01 -13.96 2.18
CA HIS A 228 -37.27 -12.83 1.63
C HIS A 228 -35.92 -12.61 2.33
N LEU A 229 -35.84 -12.77 3.66
CA LEU A 229 -34.58 -12.65 4.40
C LEU A 229 -33.60 -13.78 4.05
N LEU A 230 -34.11 -14.99 3.82
CA LEU A 230 -33.34 -16.16 3.40
C LEU A 230 -32.73 -15.95 2.00
N ASN A 231 -33.51 -15.41 1.06
CA ASN A 231 -33.01 -15.01 -0.26
C ASN A 231 -31.91 -13.95 -0.16
N LYS A 232 -32.10 -12.93 0.69
CA LYS A 232 -31.08 -11.90 0.95
C LYS A 232 -29.79 -12.45 1.54
N LYS A 233 -29.86 -13.45 2.43
CA LYS A 233 -28.67 -14.18 2.94
C LYS A 233 -27.91 -14.85 1.80
N ILE A 234 -28.62 -15.55 0.91
CA ILE A 234 -28.03 -16.24 -0.25
C ILE A 234 -27.35 -15.25 -1.19
N GLU A 235 -28.00 -14.12 -1.49
CA GLU A 235 -27.41 -13.03 -2.29
C GLU A 235 -26.09 -12.53 -1.68
N LEU A 236 -26.06 -12.29 -0.37
CA LEU A 236 -24.86 -11.81 0.30
C LEU A 236 -23.72 -12.84 0.28
N LYS A 237 -24.05 -14.13 0.42
CA LYS A 237 -23.10 -15.23 0.26
C LYS A 237 -22.54 -15.31 -1.16
N ASN A 238 -23.38 -15.10 -2.16
CA ASN A 238 -22.94 -15.03 -3.57
C ASN A 238 -21.99 -13.85 -3.80
N ILE A 239 -22.28 -12.68 -3.23
CA ILE A 239 -21.39 -11.50 -3.31
C ILE A 239 -19.99 -11.81 -2.73
N LEU A 240 -19.92 -12.47 -1.57
CA LEU A 240 -18.65 -12.91 -0.97
C LEU A 240 -17.90 -13.89 -1.88
N ASN A 241 -18.59 -14.89 -2.42
CA ASN A 241 -18.02 -15.90 -3.29
C ASN A 241 -17.51 -15.33 -4.62
N ASP A 242 -18.24 -14.38 -5.20
CA ASP A 242 -17.82 -13.73 -6.45
C ASP A 242 -16.59 -12.84 -6.22
N GLN A 243 -16.51 -12.13 -5.08
CA GLN A 243 -15.29 -11.41 -4.72
C GLN A 243 -14.11 -12.36 -4.50
N MET A 244 -14.31 -13.53 -3.86
CA MET A 244 -13.25 -14.54 -3.73
C MET A 244 -12.76 -15.03 -5.10
N LYS A 245 -13.64 -15.25 -6.07
CA LYS A 245 -13.26 -15.63 -7.44
C LYS A 245 -12.44 -14.53 -8.12
N ILE A 246 -12.85 -13.27 -7.97
CA ILE A 246 -12.12 -12.11 -8.53
C ILE A 246 -10.68 -12.08 -7.99
N ILE A 247 -10.49 -12.28 -6.68
CA ILE A 247 -9.16 -12.31 -6.05
C ILE A 247 -8.34 -13.50 -6.54
N LYS A 248 -8.91 -14.71 -6.57
CA LYS A 248 -8.19 -15.93 -6.99
C LYS A 248 -7.71 -15.85 -8.44
N ASN A 249 -8.54 -15.27 -9.31
CA ASN A 249 -8.27 -15.17 -10.75
C ASN A 249 -7.41 -13.95 -11.13
N ASP A 250 -7.03 -13.09 -10.18
CA ASP A 250 -6.17 -11.94 -10.45
C ASP A 250 -4.76 -12.42 -10.85
N ASP A 251 -4.25 -11.93 -11.98
CA ASP A 251 -2.98 -12.36 -12.58
C ASP A 251 -1.74 -11.65 -12.04
N ILE A 252 -1.92 -10.61 -11.22
CA ILE A 252 -0.81 -9.79 -10.69
C ILE A 252 -0.57 -10.08 -9.21
N ILE A 253 -1.62 -10.33 -8.44
CA ILE A 253 -1.52 -10.66 -7.01
C ILE A 253 -0.86 -12.03 -6.83
N GLN A 254 0.06 -12.16 -5.86
CA GLN A 254 0.73 -13.44 -5.55
C GLN A 254 -0.16 -14.37 -4.72
N ASP A 255 0.14 -15.67 -4.72
CA ASP A 255 -0.70 -16.69 -4.06
C ASP A 255 -0.85 -16.49 -2.55
N ASN A 256 0.20 -16.04 -1.86
CA ASN A 256 0.16 -15.72 -0.43
C ASN A 256 -0.80 -14.55 -0.11
N GLU A 257 -0.80 -13.51 -0.94
CA GLU A 257 -1.69 -12.35 -0.83
C GLU A 257 -3.14 -12.75 -1.16
N LYS A 258 -3.34 -13.59 -2.20
CA LYS A 258 -4.65 -14.17 -2.55
C LYS A 258 -5.23 -14.96 -1.39
N GLU A 259 -4.41 -15.76 -0.72
CA GLU A 259 -4.82 -16.54 0.44
C GLU A 259 -5.22 -15.63 1.61
N ASN A 260 -4.44 -14.58 1.89
CA ASN A 260 -4.76 -13.60 2.93
C ASN A 260 -6.11 -12.91 2.67
N PHE A 261 -6.33 -12.38 1.47
CA PHE A 261 -7.62 -11.75 1.12
C PHE A 261 -8.78 -12.74 1.15
N SER A 262 -8.57 -13.98 0.70
CA SER A 262 -9.59 -15.05 0.74
C SER A 262 -9.96 -15.43 2.18
N ASN A 263 -8.98 -15.51 3.08
CA ASN A 263 -9.20 -15.84 4.48
C ASN A 263 -10.02 -14.77 5.21
N VAL A 264 -9.85 -13.49 4.86
CA VAL A 264 -10.69 -12.41 5.39
C VAL A 264 -12.15 -12.57 4.95
N LEU A 265 -12.40 -12.89 3.68
CA LEU A 265 -13.75 -13.12 3.17
C LEU A 265 -14.40 -14.38 3.78
N LYS A 266 -13.64 -15.45 3.99
CA LYS A 266 -14.11 -16.68 4.66
C LYS A 266 -14.57 -16.40 6.08
N LYS A 267 -13.84 -15.57 6.84
CA LYS A 267 -14.26 -15.17 8.18
C LYS A 267 -15.57 -14.40 8.19
N GLU A 268 -15.83 -13.57 7.18
CA GLU A 268 -17.10 -12.88 7.04
C GLU A 268 -18.23 -13.84 6.61
N GLU A 269 -17.94 -14.84 5.77
CA GLU A 269 -18.87 -15.94 5.45
C GLU A 269 -19.22 -16.77 6.70
N GLU A 270 -18.22 -17.17 7.50
CA GLU A 270 -18.41 -17.90 8.76
C GLU A 270 -19.28 -17.11 9.76
N LYS A 271 -19.06 -15.80 9.87
CA LYS A 271 -19.92 -14.92 10.70
C LYS A 271 -21.34 -14.84 10.15
N LEU A 272 -21.52 -14.71 8.84
CA LEU A 272 -22.83 -14.70 8.20
C LEU A 272 -23.61 -15.98 8.53
N GLU A 273 -22.97 -17.15 8.41
CA GLU A 273 -23.60 -18.43 8.72
C GLU A 273 -23.93 -18.60 10.22
N LYS A 274 -23.09 -18.05 11.10
CA LYS A 274 -23.32 -18.11 12.55
C LYS A 274 -24.47 -17.20 13.02
N GLU A 275 -24.51 -15.96 12.54
CA GLU A 275 -25.51 -14.97 12.97
C GLU A 275 -26.87 -15.19 12.28
N LEU A 276 -26.87 -15.65 11.02
CA LEU A 276 -28.06 -15.99 10.22
C LEU A 276 -28.18 -17.50 9.98
N ASP A 277 -28.16 -18.28 11.05
CA ASP A 277 -28.20 -19.75 11.04
C ASP A 277 -29.47 -20.32 10.37
N ASP A 278 -29.28 -21.22 9.39
CA ASP A 278 -30.36 -21.89 8.66
C ASP A 278 -31.29 -22.70 9.56
N ILE A 279 -30.77 -23.26 10.66
CA ILE A 279 -31.58 -24.01 11.63
C ILE A 279 -32.61 -23.08 12.28
N LYS A 280 -32.22 -21.85 12.63
CA LYS A 280 -33.14 -20.85 13.20
C LYS A 280 -34.23 -20.45 12.21
N PHE A 281 -33.87 -20.25 10.94
CA PHE A 281 -34.85 -19.95 9.88
C PHE A 281 -35.85 -21.09 9.67
N ASN A 282 -35.36 -22.33 9.60
CA ASN A 282 -36.21 -23.50 9.40
C ASN A 282 -37.16 -23.74 10.58
N ASN A 283 -36.67 -23.58 11.82
CA ASN A 283 -37.51 -23.67 13.01
C ASN A 283 -38.59 -22.60 13.02
N LEU A 284 -38.22 -21.33 12.73
CA LEU A 284 -39.18 -20.23 12.67
C LEU A 284 -40.26 -20.44 11.59
N LYS A 285 -39.86 -20.92 10.40
CA LYS A 285 -40.80 -21.26 9.31
C LYS A 285 -41.77 -22.37 9.73
N MET A 286 -41.25 -23.40 10.40
CA MET A 286 -42.06 -24.50 10.92
C MET A 286 -43.05 -24.04 11.99
N ASP A 287 -42.63 -23.18 12.92
CA ASP A 287 -43.49 -22.70 14.01
C ASP A 287 -44.57 -21.73 13.52
N ILE A 288 -44.26 -20.87 12.54
CA ILE A 288 -45.27 -20.06 11.84
C ILE A 288 -46.29 -20.96 11.15
N HIS A 289 -45.85 -22.03 10.48
CA HIS A 289 -46.74 -22.94 9.77
C HIS A 289 -47.64 -23.74 10.73
N LYS A 290 -47.11 -24.19 11.88
CA LYS A 290 -47.92 -24.83 12.93
C LYS A 290 -49.02 -23.91 13.44
N LEU A 291 -48.68 -22.65 13.73
CA LEU A 291 -49.67 -21.68 14.22
C LEU A 291 -50.72 -21.35 13.15
N LEU A 292 -50.29 -21.18 11.90
CA LEU A 292 -51.21 -20.98 10.77
C LEU A 292 -52.20 -22.15 10.63
N ASN A 293 -51.70 -23.39 10.66
CA ASN A 293 -52.55 -24.58 10.59
C ASN A 293 -53.52 -24.65 11.78
N SER A 294 -53.10 -24.24 12.99
CA SER A 294 -53.99 -24.15 14.16
C SER A 294 -55.13 -23.16 13.94
N TYR A 295 -54.83 -21.97 13.40
CA TYR A 295 -55.84 -20.97 13.07
C TYR A 295 -56.80 -21.43 11.98
N ASP A 296 -56.29 -22.02 10.89
CA ASP A 296 -57.11 -22.56 9.81
C ASP A 296 -58.02 -23.70 10.29
N HIS A 297 -57.51 -24.59 11.15
CA HIS A 297 -58.30 -25.67 11.73
C HIS A 297 -59.40 -25.13 12.66
N THR A 298 -59.10 -24.11 13.47
CA THR A 298 -60.10 -23.44 14.32
C THR A 298 -61.18 -22.77 13.47
N LYS A 299 -60.80 -22.16 12.34
CA LYS A 299 -61.72 -21.55 11.38
C LYS A 299 -62.64 -22.60 10.72
N GLN A 300 -62.10 -23.76 10.33
CA GLN A 300 -62.88 -24.89 9.81
C GLN A 300 -63.85 -25.49 10.84
N ASN A 301 -63.45 -25.53 12.11
CA ASN A 301 -64.33 -26.00 13.18
C ASN A 301 -65.55 -25.10 13.35
N ILE A 302 -65.40 -23.78 13.19
CA ILE A 302 -66.52 -22.82 13.19
C ILE A 302 -67.44 -23.05 11.98
N GLU A 303 -66.88 -23.26 10.79
CA GLU A 303 -67.64 -23.57 9.58
C GLU A 303 -68.45 -24.87 9.71
N SER A 304 -67.87 -25.87 10.37
CA SER A 304 -68.48 -27.19 10.59
C SER A 304 -69.42 -27.24 11.81
N ASN A 305 -69.67 -26.11 12.49
CA ASN A 305 -70.44 -26.02 13.73
C ASN A 305 -69.93 -26.96 14.84
N LEU A 306 -68.62 -27.20 14.90
CA LEU A 306 -67.96 -27.96 15.97
C LEU A 306 -67.60 -27.07 17.16
N LYS A 307 -67.51 -27.67 18.35
CA LYS A 307 -67.21 -26.94 19.59
C LYS A 307 -65.74 -26.45 19.59
N ILE A 308 -65.54 -25.15 19.81
CA ILE A 308 -64.22 -24.51 19.88
C ILE A 308 -63.64 -24.64 21.29
N ASN A 309 -62.34 -24.95 21.39
CA ASN A 309 -61.59 -24.87 22.64
C ASN A 309 -61.10 -23.42 22.88
N LEU A 310 -61.88 -22.65 23.63
CA LEU A 310 -61.60 -21.24 23.92
C LEU A 310 -60.28 -21.02 24.70
N ASP A 311 -59.93 -21.93 25.62
CA ASP A 311 -58.70 -21.81 26.41
C ASP A 311 -57.44 -21.98 25.55
N SER A 312 -57.49 -22.87 24.55
CA SER A 312 -56.40 -23.06 23.58
C SER A 312 -56.27 -21.86 22.65
N PHE A 313 -57.40 -21.37 22.13
CA PHE A 313 -57.44 -20.21 21.24
C PHE A 313 -56.90 -18.95 21.92
N GLU A 314 -57.31 -18.67 23.16
CA GLU A 314 -56.89 -17.47 23.89
C GLU A 314 -55.37 -17.44 24.16
N LYS A 315 -54.72 -18.61 24.31
CA LYS A 315 -53.27 -18.71 24.44
C LYS A 315 -52.53 -18.47 23.13
N GLU A 316 -53.15 -18.81 22.00
CA GLU A 316 -52.49 -18.80 20.70
C GLU A 316 -52.77 -17.54 19.89
N LYS A 317 -53.84 -16.79 20.17
CA LYS A 317 -54.35 -15.71 19.31
C LYS A 317 -53.33 -14.59 18.98
N ASP A 318 -52.40 -14.31 19.88
CA ASP A 318 -51.39 -13.24 19.72
C ASP A 318 -49.97 -13.78 19.49
N SER A 319 -49.81 -15.11 19.41
CA SER A 319 -48.49 -15.76 19.29
C SER A 319 -47.71 -15.34 18.03
N TRP A 320 -48.41 -14.91 16.98
CA TRP A 320 -47.80 -14.42 15.75
C TRP A 320 -46.93 -13.15 15.95
N VAL A 321 -47.18 -12.37 17.01
CA VAL A 321 -46.43 -11.14 17.33
C VAL A 321 -44.97 -11.46 17.67
N HIS A 322 -44.73 -12.57 18.38
CA HIS A 322 -43.36 -12.98 18.72
C HIS A 322 -42.56 -13.31 17.45
N PHE A 323 -43.16 -13.99 16.48
CA PHE A 323 -42.49 -14.29 15.22
C PHE A 323 -42.05 -13.02 14.48
N LYS A 324 -42.89 -11.98 14.47
CA LYS A 324 -42.53 -10.67 13.89
C LYS A 324 -41.29 -10.07 14.57
N SER A 325 -41.27 -10.05 15.91
CA SER A 325 -40.11 -9.55 16.67
C SER A 325 -38.82 -10.33 16.35
N THR A 326 -38.91 -11.66 16.24
CA THR A 326 -37.77 -12.52 15.84
C THR A 326 -37.30 -12.22 14.41
N ILE A 327 -38.23 -12.00 13.46
CA ILE A 327 -37.90 -11.65 12.07
C ILE A 327 -37.21 -10.28 11.99
N ASP A 328 -37.75 -9.27 12.67
CA ASP A 328 -37.18 -7.92 12.69
C ASP A 328 -35.76 -7.93 13.25
N SER A 329 -35.53 -8.75 14.28
CA SER A 329 -34.23 -9.03 14.88
C SER A 329 -33.26 -9.66 13.88
N LEU A 330 -33.67 -10.70 13.14
CA LEU A 330 -32.84 -11.32 12.09
C LEU A 330 -32.52 -10.32 10.96
N TYR A 331 -33.43 -9.41 10.61
CA TYR A 331 -33.17 -8.33 9.66
C TYR A 331 -32.08 -7.36 10.13
N VAL A 332 -31.97 -7.11 11.44
CA VAL A 332 -30.87 -6.30 11.99
C VAL A 332 -29.52 -6.99 11.73
N GLU A 333 -29.41 -8.29 12.02
CA GLU A 333 -28.16 -9.03 11.79
C GLU A 333 -27.79 -9.07 10.32
N TYR A 334 -28.77 -9.31 9.45
CA TYR A 334 -28.56 -9.23 8.01
C TYR A 334 -28.00 -7.86 7.59
N ASN A 335 -28.56 -6.75 8.07
CA ASN A 335 -28.06 -5.43 7.70
C ASN A 335 -26.63 -5.18 8.20
N ILE A 336 -26.29 -5.67 9.40
CA ILE A 336 -24.93 -5.59 9.95
C ILE A 336 -23.96 -6.40 9.07
N CYS A 337 -24.29 -7.66 8.77
CA CYS A 337 -23.49 -8.52 7.89
C CYS A 337 -23.35 -7.89 6.49
N ASN A 338 -24.44 -7.40 5.91
CA ASN A 338 -24.45 -6.80 4.59
C ASN A 338 -23.52 -5.58 4.50
N GLN A 339 -23.60 -4.66 5.47
CA GLN A 339 -22.73 -3.48 5.51
C GLN A 339 -21.28 -3.83 5.83
N LYS A 340 -21.01 -4.80 6.71
CA LYS A 340 -19.64 -5.28 6.99
C LYS A 340 -19.02 -5.90 5.74
N THR A 341 -19.73 -6.81 5.07
CA THR A 341 -19.29 -7.41 3.80
C THR A 341 -18.96 -6.36 2.76
N HIS A 342 -19.85 -5.39 2.50
CA HIS A 342 -19.58 -4.34 1.51
C HIS A 342 -18.37 -3.48 1.87
N ASN A 343 -18.21 -3.10 3.15
CA ASN A 343 -17.05 -2.35 3.61
C ASN A 343 -15.74 -3.16 3.46
N THR A 344 -15.76 -4.45 3.82
CA THR A 344 -14.61 -5.36 3.67
C THR A 344 -14.20 -5.49 2.20
N ILE A 345 -15.18 -5.71 1.31
CA ILE A 345 -14.93 -5.79 -0.14
C ILE A 345 -14.35 -4.46 -0.66
N LYS A 346 -14.89 -3.32 -0.24
CA LYS A 346 -14.39 -1.99 -0.62
C LYS A 346 -12.95 -1.77 -0.15
N GLN A 347 -12.63 -2.15 1.09
CA GLN A 347 -11.27 -2.04 1.61
C GLN A 347 -10.30 -2.92 0.83
N GLN A 348 -10.65 -4.19 0.59
CA GLN A 348 -9.81 -5.11 -0.20
C GLN A 348 -9.55 -4.59 -1.61
N LYS A 349 -10.55 -4.01 -2.27
CA LYS A 349 -10.38 -3.36 -3.58
C LYS A 349 -9.32 -2.25 -3.53
N ASN A 350 -9.35 -1.40 -2.52
CA ASN A 350 -8.33 -0.35 -2.34
C ASN A 350 -6.94 -0.95 -2.05
N ASP A 351 -6.88 -1.95 -1.18
CA ASP A 351 -5.63 -2.63 -0.82
C ASP A 351 -4.98 -3.30 -2.05
N ILE A 352 -5.77 -3.89 -2.95
CA ILE A 352 -5.28 -4.47 -4.21
C ILE A 352 -4.67 -3.40 -5.12
N ILE A 353 -5.33 -2.25 -5.29
CA ILE A 353 -4.77 -1.14 -6.08
C ILE A 353 -3.45 -0.65 -5.48
N GLU A 354 -3.38 -0.51 -4.16
CA GLU A 354 -2.18 -0.08 -3.44
C GLU A 354 -1.03 -1.08 -3.61
N LEU A 355 -1.35 -2.38 -3.59
CA LEU A 355 -0.40 -3.47 -3.78
C LEU A 355 0.20 -3.46 -5.18
N ILE A 356 -0.63 -3.28 -6.22
CA ILE A 356 -0.15 -3.17 -7.61
C ILE A 356 0.71 -1.93 -7.78
N TYR A 357 0.29 -0.79 -7.21
CA TYR A 357 1.07 0.44 -7.22
C TYR A 357 2.46 0.23 -6.58
N LYS A 358 2.52 -0.43 -5.42
CA LYS A 358 3.78 -0.74 -4.74
C LYS A 358 4.70 -1.58 -5.64
N ARG A 359 4.17 -2.60 -6.33
CA ARG A 359 4.95 -3.41 -7.27
C ARG A 359 5.47 -2.61 -8.47
N ILE A 360 4.65 -1.74 -9.04
CA ILE A 360 5.08 -0.83 -10.12
C ILE A 360 6.23 0.05 -9.63
N LYS A 361 6.12 0.61 -8.41
CA LYS A 361 7.17 1.42 -7.78
C LYS A 361 8.47 0.62 -7.58
N ASP A 362 8.37 -0.61 -7.07
CA ASP A 362 9.53 -1.47 -6.81
C ASP A 362 10.24 -1.86 -8.12
N ILE A 363 9.48 -2.22 -9.16
CA ILE A 363 10.04 -2.51 -10.51
C ILE A 363 10.69 -1.25 -11.11
N ASN A 364 10.05 -0.09 -11.00
CA ASN A 364 10.62 1.17 -11.49
C ASN A 364 11.97 1.46 -10.83
N GLN A 365 12.07 1.22 -9.52
CA GLN A 365 13.30 1.43 -8.77
C GLN A 365 14.39 0.43 -9.20
N GLU A 366 14.04 -0.84 -9.42
CA GLU A 366 14.98 -1.85 -9.94
C GLU A 366 15.51 -1.46 -11.34
N ILE A 367 14.64 -0.95 -12.22
CA ILE A 367 15.04 -0.44 -13.54
C ILE A 367 16.01 0.72 -13.40
N ILE A 368 15.73 1.70 -12.53
CA ILE A 368 16.61 2.86 -12.30
C ILE A 368 17.99 2.41 -11.83
N GLU A 369 18.05 1.53 -10.82
CA GLU A 369 19.32 1.03 -10.26
C GLU A 369 20.14 0.27 -11.30
N LYS A 370 19.51 -0.59 -12.11
CA LYS A 370 20.21 -1.30 -13.18
C LYS A 370 20.65 -0.38 -14.32
N VAL A 371 19.82 0.58 -14.75
CA VAL A 371 20.20 1.58 -15.75
C VAL A 371 21.41 2.39 -15.28
N ASP A 372 21.42 2.86 -14.03
CA ASP A 372 22.50 3.68 -13.50
C ASP A 372 23.81 2.89 -13.40
N ASN A 373 23.75 1.61 -13.01
CA ASN A 373 24.90 0.71 -13.04
C ASN A 373 25.44 0.53 -14.49
N TYR A 374 24.56 0.24 -15.45
CA TYR A 374 24.95 0.11 -16.85
C TYR A 374 25.53 1.40 -17.42
N TYR A 375 24.96 2.56 -17.07
CA TYR A 375 25.46 3.87 -17.48
C TYR A 375 26.90 4.12 -16.99
N SER A 376 27.17 3.80 -15.72
CA SER A 376 28.51 3.90 -15.10
C SER A 376 29.53 2.99 -15.79
N LEU A 377 29.15 1.75 -16.10
CA LEU A 377 30.02 0.82 -16.82
C LEU A 377 30.31 1.30 -18.25
N SER A 378 29.32 1.84 -18.96
CA SER A 378 29.52 2.46 -20.27
C SER A 378 30.48 3.67 -20.22
N ASP A 379 30.40 4.48 -19.16
CA ASP A 379 31.35 5.60 -18.97
C ASP A 379 32.78 5.13 -18.69
N LYS A 380 32.95 4.04 -17.93
CA LYS A 380 34.27 3.41 -17.74
C LYS A 380 34.83 2.92 -19.07
N ALA A 381 34.02 2.25 -19.89
CA ALA A 381 34.44 1.76 -21.21
C ALA A 381 34.83 2.92 -22.16
N LEU A 382 34.03 3.99 -22.23
CA LEU A 382 34.35 5.18 -23.01
C LEU A 382 35.63 5.88 -22.53
N THR A 383 35.81 6.02 -21.22
CA THR A 383 37.02 6.62 -20.65
C THR A 383 38.25 5.80 -20.98
N LYS A 384 38.13 4.46 -20.90
CA LYS A 384 39.21 3.54 -21.27
C LYS A 384 39.56 3.66 -22.75
N LEU A 385 38.57 3.65 -23.66
CA LEU A 385 38.80 3.85 -25.09
C LEU A 385 39.49 5.19 -25.40
N LYS A 386 39.06 6.28 -24.77
CA LYS A 386 39.71 7.61 -24.89
C LYS A 386 41.13 7.65 -24.34
N SER A 387 41.43 6.81 -23.36
CA SER A 387 42.77 6.72 -22.77
C SER A 387 43.78 5.99 -23.66
N ILE A 388 43.31 5.25 -24.68
CA ILE A 388 44.18 4.62 -25.67
C ILE A 388 44.76 5.74 -26.55
N HIS A 389 45.94 6.21 -26.18
CA HIS A 389 46.66 7.22 -26.95
C HIS A 389 47.40 6.55 -28.10
N PHE A 390 46.80 6.59 -29.29
CA PHE A 390 47.45 6.24 -30.54
C PHE A 390 48.47 7.32 -30.94
N ASN A 391 49.46 7.55 -30.07
CA ASN A 391 50.46 8.60 -30.28
C ASN A 391 51.61 8.02 -31.09
N ILE A 392 51.43 8.00 -32.42
CA ILE A 392 52.53 7.70 -33.34
C ILE A 392 53.40 8.95 -33.43
N ASP A 393 54.47 8.96 -32.63
CA ASP A 393 55.55 9.90 -32.84
C ASP A 393 56.17 9.59 -34.23
N LYS A 394 55.78 10.37 -35.25
CA LYS A 394 56.12 10.11 -36.67
C LYS A 394 57.63 10.11 -36.92
N GLU A 395 58.42 10.70 -36.01
CA GLU A 395 59.87 10.63 -36.04
C GLU A 395 60.43 9.33 -35.43
N LYS A 396 59.73 8.71 -34.47
CA LYS A 396 60.12 7.45 -33.79
C LYS A 396 59.66 6.17 -34.47
N TYR A 397 58.51 6.15 -35.17
CA TYR A 397 57.94 4.91 -35.73
C TYR A 397 57.85 4.98 -37.26
N LYS A 398 58.83 4.39 -37.95
CA LYS A 398 59.03 4.54 -39.40
C LYS A 398 58.39 3.44 -40.25
N ASN A 399 57.88 2.35 -39.68
CA ASN A 399 57.31 1.24 -40.47
C ASN A 399 55.89 1.57 -40.98
N PRO A 400 55.66 1.61 -42.32
CA PRO A 400 54.34 1.87 -42.89
C PRO A 400 53.27 0.84 -42.49
N LYS A 401 53.66 -0.42 -42.26
CA LYS A 401 52.74 -1.52 -41.91
C LYS A 401 52.20 -1.38 -40.48
N SER A 402 53.03 -0.94 -39.56
CA SER A 402 52.64 -0.63 -38.17
C SER A 402 51.65 0.54 -38.14
N GLN A 403 51.88 1.57 -38.96
CA GLN A 403 50.99 2.73 -39.09
C GLN A 403 49.60 2.35 -39.64
N GLU A 404 49.54 1.44 -40.63
CA GLU A 404 48.27 0.93 -41.19
C GLU A 404 47.47 0.12 -40.15
N ASN A 405 48.14 -0.77 -39.40
CA ASN A 405 47.50 -1.57 -38.36
C ASN A 405 46.96 -0.72 -37.20
N ILE A 406 47.67 0.34 -36.81
CA ILE A 406 47.19 1.29 -35.79
C ILE A 406 45.93 2.03 -36.28
N LYS A 407 45.88 2.43 -37.55
CA LYS A 407 44.70 3.09 -38.13
C LYS A 407 43.45 2.19 -38.12
N LEU A 408 43.62 0.88 -38.35
CA LEU A 408 42.53 -0.08 -38.22
C LEU A 408 42.00 -0.18 -36.78
N LEU A 409 42.88 -0.04 -35.78
CA LEU A 409 42.48 0.02 -34.37
C LEU A 409 41.75 1.32 -34.05
N GLU A 410 42.19 2.46 -34.57
CA GLU A 410 41.50 3.76 -34.43
C GLU A 410 40.06 3.71 -34.97
N ASP A 411 39.86 3.16 -36.17
CA ASP A 411 38.52 2.99 -36.77
C ASP A 411 37.64 2.08 -35.90
N ARG A 412 38.22 1.00 -35.36
CA ARG A 412 37.52 0.07 -34.47
C ARG A 412 37.13 0.72 -33.14
N VAL A 413 37.97 1.59 -32.59
CA VAL A 413 37.65 2.42 -31.42
C VAL A 413 36.48 3.34 -31.73
N MET A 414 36.50 4.04 -32.87
CA MET A 414 35.44 4.97 -33.25
C MET A 414 34.07 4.28 -33.41
N ILE A 415 34.05 3.09 -34.03
CA ILE A 415 32.83 2.27 -34.16
C ILE A 415 32.31 1.85 -32.77
N LEU A 416 33.20 1.41 -31.89
CA LEU A 416 32.83 0.96 -30.55
C LEU A 416 32.33 2.11 -29.68
N GLU A 417 32.97 3.29 -29.73
CA GLU A 417 32.50 4.50 -29.06
C GLU A 417 31.10 4.91 -29.49
N LYS A 418 30.81 4.84 -30.80
CA LYS A 418 29.48 5.14 -31.34
C LYS A 418 28.44 4.18 -30.79
N LYS A 419 28.72 2.88 -30.82
CA LYS A 419 27.83 1.84 -30.30
C LYS A 419 27.53 2.03 -28.80
N ILE A 420 28.56 2.32 -27.98
CA ILE A 420 28.37 2.58 -26.54
C ILE A 420 27.47 3.80 -26.31
N LYS A 421 27.61 4.88 -27.11
CA LYS A 421 26.74 6.06 -27.00
C LYS A 421 25.28 5.73 -27.35
N GLU A 422 25.05 4.98 -28.42
CA GLU A 422 23.71 4.52 -28.82
C GLU A 422 23.06 3.66 -27.72
N ASP A 423 23.83 2.76 -27.10
CA ASP A 423 23.35 1.95 -25.97
C ASP A 423 22.99 2.82 -24.74
N LYS A 424 23.79 3.86 -24.43
CA LYS A 424 23.49 4.81 -23.35
C LYS A 424 22.19 5.56 -23.59
N ASP A 425 21.95 6.02 -24.82
CA ASP A 425 20.70 6.72 -25.17
C ASP A 425 19.49 5.79 -25.04
N ALA A 426 19.61 4.53 -25.46
CA ALA A 426 18.56 3.53 -25.27
C ALA A 426 18.28 3.23 -23.78
N LEU A 427 19.30 3.21 -22.92
CA LEU A 427 19.14 3.05 -21.47
C LEU A 427 18.40 4.24 -20.84
N ILE A 428 18.70 5.48 -21.26
CA ILE A 428 17.98 6.68 -20.82
C ILE A 428 16.51 6.60 -21.23
N GLN A 429 16.21 6.16 -22.45
CA GLN A 429 14.83 6.00 -22.93
C GLN A 429 14.05 4.99 -22.07
N ILE A 430 14.64 3.84 -21.74
CA ILE A 430 14.00 2.84 -20.85
C ILE A 430 13.73 3.45 -19.46
N LYS A 431 14.69 4.21 -18.90
CA LYS A 431 14.53 4.90 -17.61
C LYS A 431 13.38 5.91 -17.63
N ASN A 432 13.29 6.72 -18.68
CA ASN A 432 12.22 7.71 -18.84
C ASN A 432 10.85 7.06 -19.02
N LEU A 433 10.74 6.04 -19.88
CA LEU A 433 9.49 5.29 -20.07
C LEU A 433 9.02 4.64 -18.77
N SER A 434 9.93 4.01 -18.03
CA SER A 434 9.66 3.45 -16.70
C SER A 434 9.13 4.51 -15.73
N HIS A 435 9.74 5.69 -15.70
CA HIS A 435 9.29 6.80 -14.87
C HIS A 435 7.89 7.29 -15.28
N ASP A 436 7.61 7.42 -16.57
CA ASP A 436 6.29 7.83 -17.08
C ASP A 436 5.20 6.81 -16.70
N HIS A 437 5.49 5.51 -16.79
CA HIS A 437 4.60 4.45 -16.31
C HIS A 437 4.32 4.59 -14.81
N PHE A 438 5.34 4.84 -13.99
CA PHE A 438 5.18 5.08 -12.56
C PHE A 438 4.33 6.33 -12.25
N VAL A 439 4.56 7.44 -12.96
CA VAL A 439 3.77 8.68 -12.81
C VAL A 439 2.31 8.44 -13.21
N ASN A 440 2.07 7.73 -14.31
CA ASN A 440 0.72 7.37 -14.74
C ASN A 440 0.00 6.48 -13.72
N ALA A 441 0.72 5.53 -13.09
CA ALA A 441 0.16 4.71 -12.01
C ALA A 441 -0.22 5.56 -10.77
N ASP A 442 0.61 6.53 -10.40
CA ASP A 442 0.30 7.45 -9.28
C ASP A 442 -0.91 8.34 -9.58
N ASN A 443 -1.02 8.84 -10.82
CA ASN A 443 -2.17 9.60 -11.27
C ASN A 443 -3.44 8.76 -11.25
N GLU A 444 -3.40 7.53 -11.77
CA GLU A 444 -4.54 6.61 -11.78
C GLU A 444 -4.95 6.24 -10.35
N LYS A 445 -3.98 6.00 -9.46
CA LYS A 445 -4.22 5.79 -8.03
C LYS A 445 -4.96 6.96 -7.38
N LYS A 446 -4.64 8.21 -7.75
CA LYS A 446 -5.26 9.42 -7.19
C LYS A 446 -6.63 9.76 -7.79
N LYS A 447 -6.99 9.20 -8.96
CA LYS A 447 -8.32 9.43 -9.56
C LYS A 447 -9.44 9.03 -8.62
N GLN A 448 -10.34 9.98 -8.38
CA GLN A 448 -11.62 9.78 -7.71
C GLN A 448 -12.72 9.50 -8.76
N LYS A 449 -13.91 9.08 -8.29
CA LYS A 449 -15.05 8.84 -9.18
C LYS A 449 -15.38 10.11 -9.99
N GLU A 450 -15.42 9.99 -11.31
CA GLU A 450 -15.67 11.11 -12.23
C GLU A 450 -17.16 11.46 -12.40
N LYS A 451 -18.09 10.54 -12.08
CA LYS A 451 -19.55 10.73 -12.17
C LYS A 451 -20.28 10.02 -11.02
N GLU A 452 -21.37 10.61 -10.51
CA GLU A 452 -22.20 10.04 -9.44
C GLU A 452 -22.92 8.73 -9.86
N GLU A 453 -23.10 8.49 -11.16
CA GLU A 453 -23.84 7.33 -11.71
C GLU A 453 -22.99 6.06 -11.91
N ASP A 454 -21.65 6.13 -11.86
CA ASP A 454 -20.80 4.93 -12.01
C ASP A 454 -20.79 4.11 -10.70
N ASP A 455 -21.29 2.88 -10.76
CA ASP A 455 -21.26 1.93 -9.65
C ASP A 455 -19.80 1.68 -9.17
N GLU A 456 -19.62 1.48 -7.86
CA GLU A 456 -18.31 1.32 -7.21
C GLU A 456 -17.51 0.11 -7.73
N GLN A 457 -18.17 -0.96 -8.17
CA GLN A 457 -17.55 -2.10 -8.85
C GLN A 457 -16.98 -1.71 -10.21
N THR A 458 -17.78 -1.05 -11.06
CA THR A 458 -17.36 -0.62 -12.39
C THR A 458 -16.14 0.31 -12.34
N HIS A 459 -16.13 1.26 -11.40
CA HIS A 459 -14.98 2.15 -11.18
C HIS A 459 -13.71 1.38 -10.76
N TYR A 460 -13.84 0.46 -9.80
CA TYR A 460 -12.71 -0.39 -9.38
C TYR A 460 -12.17 -1.22 -10.55
N SER A 461 -13.04 -1.89 -11.33
CA SER A 461 -12.61 -2.75 -12.44
C SER A 461 -11.86 -1.97 -13.52
N LYS A 462 -12.31 -0.76 -13.89
CA LYS A 462 -11.59 0.12 -14.84
C LYS A 462 -10.20 0.48 -14.29
N LYS A 463 -10.14 0.99 -13.06
CA LYS A 463 -8.90 1.41 -12.40
C LYS A 463 -7.90 0.27 -12.23
N ARG A 464 -8.38 -0.90 -11.81
CA ARG A 464 -7.58 -2.14 -11.67
C ARG A 464 -7.01 -2.60 -13.01
N LYS A 465 -7.78 -2.51 -14.10
CA LYS A 465 -7.33 -2.85 -15.45
C LYS A 465 -6.19 -1.93 -15.90
N VAL A 466 -6.39 -0.61 -15.82
CA VAL A 466 -5.35 0.37 -16.21
C VAL A 466 -4.06 0.16 -15.40
N MET A 467 -4.17 0.00 -14.07
CA MET A 467 -3.01 -0.31 -13.23
C MET A 467 -2.34 -1.63 -13.62
N GLY A 468 -3.11 -2.63 -14.05
CA GLY A 468 -2.58 -3.90 -14.50
C GLY A 468 -1.84 -3.82 -15.83
N ASP A 469 -2.34 -3.02 -16.76
CA ASP A 469 -1.68 -2.77 -18.05
C ASP A 469 -0.34 -2.04 -17.82
N ILE A 470 -0.32 -1.00 -16.97
CA ILE A 470 0.92 -0.29 -16.59
C ILE A 470 1.94 -1.25 -15.94
N TYR A 471 1.49 -2.15 -15.06
CA TYR A 471 2.35 -3.15 -14.45
C TYR A 471 2.99 -4.09 -15.50
N LYS A 472 2.23 -4.51 -16.52
CA LYS A 472 2.76 -5.35 -17.60
C LYS A 472 3.79 -4.61 -18.45
N ASP A 473 3.51 -3.34 -18.78
CA ASP A 473 4.43 -2.51 -19.58
C ASP A 473 5.75 -2.26 -18.85
N ILE A 474 5.71 -1.87 -17.57
CA ILE A 474 6.92 -1.63 -16.80
C ILE A 474 7.71 -2.93 -16.56
N LYS A 475 7.01 -4.07 -16.39
CA LYS A 475 7.66 -5.38 -16.26
C LYS A 475 8.36 -5.79 -17.56
N LYS A 476 7.75 -5.51 -18.71
CA LYS A 476 8.38 -5.72 -20.02
C LYS A 476 9.67 -4.90 -20.17
N ASN A 477 9.68 -3.63 -19.75
CA ASN A 477 10.89 -2.80 -19.75
C ASN A 477 12.01 -3.41 -18.88
N LEU A 478 11.67 -3.95 -17.71
CA LEU A 478 12.64 -4.66 -16.85
C LEU A 478 13.19 -5.92 -17.54
N ASP A 479 12.33 -6.70 -18.19
CA ASP A 479 12.75 -7.93 -18.88
C ASP A 479 13.60 -7.63 -20.13
N GLU A 480 13.30 -6.56 -20.87
CA GLU A 480 14.15 -6.04 -21.95
C GLU A 480 15.53 -5.66 -21.43
N LEU A 481 15.60 -5.05 -20.23
CA LEU A 481 16.85 -4.65 -19.60
C LEU A 481 17.67 -5.86 -19.11
N ASN A 482 17.01 -6.89 -18.55
CA ASN A 482 17.65 -8.12 -18.11
C ASN A 482 18.29 -8.93 -19.26
N ASN A 483 17.76 -8.80 -20.47
CA ASN A 483 18.28 -9.49 -21.65
C ASN A 483 19.46 -8.75 -22.33
N LYS A 484 19.81 -7.54 -21.90
CA LYS A 484 20.97 -6.80 -22.43
C LYS A 484 22.29 -7.29 -21.80
N ASN A 485 22.90 -8.33 -22.37
CA ASN A 485 24.27 -8.80 -22.05
C ASN A 485 25.41 -7.89 -22.58
N LEU A 486 25.13 -6.61 -22.86
CA LEU A 486 25.91 -5.83 -23.84
C LEU A 486 27.22 -5.21 -23.30
N ILE A 487 27.35 -4.98 -21.99
CA ILE A 487 28.40 -4.07 -21.47
C ILE A 487 29.67 -4.80 -21.00
N ASP A 488 29.57 -6.02 -20.45
CA ASP A 488 30.75 -6.83 -20.14
C ASP A 488 31.54 -7.21 -21.41
N ILE A 489 30.83 -7.37 -22.54
CA ILE A 489 31.46 -7.60 -23.86
C ILE A 489 32.27 -6.37 -24.28
N THR A 490 31.75 -5.17 -24.02
CA THR A 490 32.34 -3.90 -24.49
C THR A 490 33.62 -3.51 -23.72
N LEU A 491 33.68 -3.75 -22.41
CA LEU A 491 34.91 -3.52 -21.63
C LEU A 491 36.04 -4.50 -22.04
N ASN A 492 35.68 -5.75 -22.29
CA ASN A 492 36.61 -6.77 -22.78
C ASN A 492 37.14 -6.45 -24.18
N GLU A 493 36.29 -5.91 -25.07
CA GLU A 493 36.74 -5.42 -26.38
C GLU A 493 37.69 -4.24 -26.27
N ALA A 494 37.46 -3.29 -25.35
CA ALA A 494 38.40 -2.18 -25.10
C ALA A 494 39.78 -2.69 -24.63
N ASN A 495 39.82 -3.66 -23.70
CA ASN A 495 41.07 -4.27 -23.23
C ASN A 495 41.80 -5.05 -24.34
N LYS A 496 41.06 -5.66 -25.25
CA LYS A 496 41.62 -6.36 -26.41
C LYS A 496 42.26 -5.38 -27.39
N ILE A 497 41.62 -4.25 -27.68
CA ILE A 497 42.17 -3.20 -28.53
C ILE A 497 43.47 -2.64 -27.94
N GLU A 498 43.51 -2.37 -26.63
CA GLU A 498 44.73 -1.87 -25.95
C GLU A 498 45.88 -2.90 -26.02
N SER A 499 45.57 -4.19 -25.84
CA SER A 499 46.55 -5.28 -25.99
C SER A 499 47.09 -5.40 -27.41
N GLU A 500 46.21 -5.29 -28.42
CA GLU A 500 46.61 -5.32 -29.84
C GLU A 500 47.52 -4.13 -30.17
N TYR A 501 47.23 -2.94 -29.64
CA TYR A 501 48.06 -1.75 -29.81
C TYR A 501 49.47 -1.92 -29.22
N GLU A 502 49.59 -2.37 -27.97
CA GLU A 502 50.90 -2.57 -27.32
C GLU A 502 51.78 -3.60 -28.06
N LYS A 503 51.17 -4.66 -28.60
CA LYS A 503 51.89 -5.66 -29.41
C LYS A 503 52.46 -5.07 -30.69
N ILE A 504 51.70 -4.21 -31.38
CA ILE A 504 52.17 -3.52 -32.58
C ILE A 504 53.38 -2.63 -32.25
N LEU A 505 53.35 -1.91 -31.13
CA LEU A 505 54.48 -1.07 -30.71
C LEU A 505 55.74 -1.88 -30.40
N ILE A 506 55.61 -2.98 -29.65
CA ILE A 506 56.73 -3.88 -29.33
C ILE A 506 57.35 -4.44 -30.62
N ASP A 507 56.51 -4.84 -31.58
CA ASP A 507 56.97 -5.35 -32.86
C ASP A 507 57.79 -4.33 -33.65
N ASP A 508 57.34 -3.08 -33.68
CA ASP A 508 58.03 -1.99 -34.37
C ASP A 508 59.38 -1.66 -33.73
N ILE A 509 59.42 -1.54 -32.39
CA ILE A 509 60.66 -1.22 -31.66
C ILE A 509 61.69 -2.35 -31.83
N CYS A 510 61.27 -3.62 -31.77
CA CYS A 510 62.19 -4.74 -32.02
C CYS A 510 62.73 -4.76 -33.45
N GLU A 511 61.96 -4.32 -34.44
CA GLU A 511 62.46 -4.16 -35.82
C GLU A 511 63.52 -3.05 -35.91
N GLN A 512 63.31 -1.92 -35.23
CA GLN A 512 64.30 -0.84 -35.14
C GLN A 512 65.59 -1.30 -34.46
N ILE A 513 65.48 -2.03 -33.34
CA ILE A 513 66.61 -2.67 -32.65
C ILE A 513 67.41 -3.55 -33.62
N THR A 514 66.72 -4.35 -34.44
CA THR A 514 67.35 -5.23 -35.42
C THR A 514 68.09 -4.43 -36.50
N ASN A 515 67.54 -3.28 -36.92
CA ASN A 515 68.18 -2.41 -37.91
C ASN A 515 69.42 -1.71 -37.36
N GLU A 516 69.38 -1.20 -36.12
CA GLU A 516 70.55 -0.59 -35.47
C GLU A 516 71.65 -1.62 -35.17
N ALA A 517 71.28 -2.85 -34.79
CA ALA A 517 72.24 -3.93 -34.63
C ALA A 517 73.01 -4.23 -35.93
N LYS A 518 72.32 -4.29 -37.09
CA LYS A 518 72.95 -4.46 -38.42
C LYS A 518 73.86 -3.28 -38.78
N LYS A 519 73.48 -2.06 -38.40
CA LYS A 519 74.33 -0.87 -38.58
C LYS A 519 75.63 -1.01 -37.78
N SER A 520 75.52 -1.52 -36.55
CA SER A 520 76.69 -1.84 -35.72
C SER A 520 77.65 -2.84 -36.42
N ASP A 521 77.11 -3.91 -37.03
CA ASP A 521 77.93 -4.90 -37.74
C ASP A 521 78.73 -4.26 -38.88
N THR A 522 78.10 -3.33 -39.61
CA THR A 522 78.77 -2.57 -40.68
C THR A 522 79.88 -1.65 -40.14
N ILE A 523 79.65 -1.01 -38.99
CA ILE A 523 80.66 -0.17 -38.32
C ILE A 523 81.84 -1.04 -37.86
N LYS A 524 81.58 -2.29 -37.44
CA LYS A 524 82.60 -3.23 -36.97
C LYS A 524 83.62 -3.52 -38.04
N GLU A 525 83.12 -3.88 -39.22
CA GLU A 525 83.95 -4.19 -40.39
C GLU A 525 84.83 -2.99 -40.77
N LYS A 526 84.30 -1.77 -40.68
CA LYS A 526 85.07 -0.54 -40.94
C LYS A 526 86.15 -0.29 -39.89
N ILE A 527 85.82 -0.47 -38.61
CA ILE A 527 86.80 -0.33 -37.52
C ILE A 527 87.93 -1.37 -37.67
N GLU A 528 87.60 -2.62 -38.03
CA GLU A 528 88.60 -3.66 -38.31
C GLU A 528 89.47 -3.34 -39.55
N SER A 529 88.92 -2.64 -40.55
CA SER A 529 89.70 -2.14 -41.69
C SER A 529 90.69 -1.05 -41.28
N TYR A 530 90.21 0.01 -40.63
CA TYR A 530 91.09 1.12 -40.19
C TYR A 530 92.16 0.63 -39.21
N LYS A 531 91.86 -0.38 -38.38
CA LYS A 531 92.86 -1.05 -37.56
C LYS A 531 94.02 -1.59 -38.41
N LYS A 532 93.69 -2.34 -39.47
CA LYS A 532 94.70 -2.90 -40.38
C LYS A 532 95.48 -1.81 -41.11
N ASP A 533 94.80 -0.73 -41.50
CA ASP A 533 95.43 0.40 -42.19
C ASP A 533 96.42 1.14 -41.27
N ILE A 534 96.05 1.38 -40.01
CA ILE A 534 96.95 1.94 -38.99
C ILE A 534 98.12 0.99 -38.69
N ASP A 535 97.86 -0.32 -38.52
CA ASP A 535 98.88 -1.33 -38.31
C ASP A 535 99.86 -1.41 -39.51
N TYR A 536 99.38 -1.19 -40.74
CA TYR A 536 100.20 -1.16 -41.95
C TYR A 536 101.08 0.11 -42.04
N VAL A 537 100.52 1.28 -41.75
CA VAL A 537 101.27 2.55 -41.71
C VAL A 537 102.36 2.51 -40.62
N ASP A 538 102.11 1.90 -39.46
CA ASP A 538 103.14 1.70 -38.42
C ASP A 538 104.32 0.84 -38.94
N VAL A 539 104.03 -0.23 -39.68
CA VAL A 539 105.07 -1.11 -40.27
C VAL A 539 105.87 -0.42 -41.38
N ASP A 540 105.26 0.43 -42.21
CA ASP A 540 105.96 1.15 -43.28
C ASP A 540 106.76 2.37 -42.78
N VAL A 541 106.27 3.08 -41.74
CA VAL A 541 107.06 4.09 -41.02
C VAL A 541 108.27 3.45 -40.30
N SER A 542 108.10 2.22 -39.82
CA SER A 542 109.20 1.42 -39.26
C SER A 542 110.23 0.99 -40.32
N LYS A 543 109.84 0.80 -41.59
CA LYS A 543 110.76 0.46 -42.69
C LYS A 543 111.46 1.67 -43.30
N THR A 544 110.76 2.79 -43.47
CA THR A 544 111.36 4.04 -44.00
C THR A 544 112.38 4.67 -43.04
N ARG A 545 112.39 4.28 -41.75
CA ARG A 545 113.46 4.57 -40.80
C ARG A 545 114.83 3.97 -41.17
N ASN A 546 114.90 2.94 -42.02
CA ASN A 546 116.17 2.35 -42.46
C ASN A 546 116.83 3.06 -43.67
N ASP A 547 116.10 3.91 -44.40
CA ASP A 547 116.62 4.59 -45.60
C ASP A 547 117.21 5.99 -45.33
N HIS A 548 117.05 6.51 -44.10
CA HIS A 548 117.77 7.70 -43.65
C HIS A 548 118.96 7.28 -42.78
N HIS A 549 120.18 7.59 -43.25
CA HIS A 549 121.43 7.42 -42.52
C HIS A 549 121.38 8.06 -41.11
N LEU A 550 120.96 7.29 -40.12
CA LEU A 550 121.23 7.51 -38.70
C LEU A 550 122.05 6.32 -38.23
N ASN A 551 123.36 6.54 -38.08
CA ASN A 551 124.30 5.54 -37.58
C ASN A 551 123.95 5.10 -36.16
N GLY A 552 123.89 3.78 -35.96
CA GLY A 552 124.41 3.13 -34.76
C GLY A 552 123.46 3.01 -33.56
N ASP A 553 122.88 1.82 -33.45
CA ASP A 553 122.49 1.11 -32.22
C ASP A 553 121.58 1.82 -31.20
N LYS A 554 120.34 1.28 -31.14
CA LYS A 554 119.26 1.45 -30.13
C LYS A 554 118.12 2.40 -30.51
N ILE A 555 117.29 2.00 -31.47
CA ILE A 555 115.85 2.33 -31.45
C ILE A 555 115.10 1.10 -31.95
N HIS A 556 114.81 0.15 -31.06
CA HIS A 556 114.06 -1.06 -31.39
C HIS A 556 112.61 -1.03 -30.89
N ASP A 557 112.14 0.11 -30.40
CA ASP A 557 110.75 0.27 -29.96
C ASP A 557 110.00 1.08 -31.02
N SER A 558 109.01 0.43 -31.65
CA SER A 558 108.09 1.09 -32.59
C SER A 558 107.45 2.31 -31.92
N PHE A 559 107.07 3.30 -32.73
CA PHE A 559 106.43 4.55 -32.32
C PHE A 559 105.18 4.34 -31.43
N PHE A 560 104.67 3.10 -31.36
CA PHE A 560 103.42 2.72 -30.69
C PHE A 560 103.57 1.74 -29.52
N TYR A 561 104.77 1.30 -29.16
CA TYR A 561 104.96 0.28 -28.10
C TYR A 561 105.52 0.81 -26.75
N GLU A 562 105.72 2.12 -26.57
CA GLU A 562 105.89 2.69 -25.22
C GLU A 562 104.51 2.76 -24.50
N ASP A 563 104.47 2.28 -23.25
CA ASP A 563 103.33 1.93 -22.37
C ASP A 563 102.10 2.88 -22.25
N THR A 564 102.01 3.99 -23.00
CA THR A 564 101.01 5.06 -22.79
C THR A 564 99.91 5.16 -23.85
N LEU A 565 100.01 4.46 -24.99
CA LEU A 565 98.94 4.35 -26.00
C LEU A 565 98.50 2.89 -26.14
N ASN A 566 97.73 2.41 -25.15
CA ASN A 566 97.23 1.05 -25.08
C ASN A 566 96.14 0.76 -26.15
N TYR A 567 96.56 0.78 -27.42
CA TYR A 567 95.75 0.54 -28.61
C TYR A 567 95.02 -0.82 -28.52
N LYS A 568 95.62 -1.82 -27.87
CA LYS A 568 95.02 -3.13 -27.63
C LYS A 568 93.78 -3.05 -26.72
N ALA A 569 93.85 -2.30 -25.62
CA ALA A 569 92.70 -2.10 -24.73
C ALA A 569 91.54 -1.31 -25.36
N TYR A 570 91.82 -0.49 -26.39
CA TYR A 570 90.77 0.18 -27.18
C TYR A 570 89.94 -0.82 -28.02
N PHE A 571 90.59 -1.82 -28.62
CA PHE A 571 89.89 -2.89 -29.36
C PHE A 571 89.15 -3.87 -28.47
N ASP A 572 89.64 -4.13 -27.26
CA ASP A 572 88.92 -4.97 -26.29
C ASP A 572 87.60 -4.30 -25.85
N LYS A 573 87.61 -2.97 -25.61
CA LYS A 573 86.40 -2.19 -25.31
C LYS A 573 85.38 -2.17 -26.46
N LEU A 574 85.85 -2.21 -27.71
CA LEU A 574 84.98 -2.31 -28.88
C LEU A 574 84.27 -3.67 -28.93
N LYS A 575 84.97 -4.75 -28.61
CA LYS A 575 84.40 -6.10 -28.52
C LYS A 575 83.27 -6.16 -27.48
N ASP A 576 83.48 -5.55 -26.32
CA ASP A 576 82.46 -5.47 -25.26
C ASP A 576 81.20 -4.71 -25.73
N LEU A 577 81.35 -3.62 -26.50
CA LEU A 577 80.20 -2.89 -27.05
C LEU A 577 79.37 -3.75 -28.02
N TYR A 578 80.04 -4.52 -28.88
CA TYR A 578 79.36 -5.46 -29.79
C TYR A 578 78.65 -6.60 -29.07
N GLU A 579 79.29 -7.20 -28.06
CA GLU A 579 78.67 -8.25 -27.26
C GLU A 579 77.45 -7.71 -26.51
N ASN A 580 77.51 -6.48 -26.00
CA ASN A 580 76.38 -5.83 -25.34
C ASN A 580 75.23 -5.50 -26.30
N ILE A 581 75.50 -5.01 -27.51
CA ILE A 581 74.46 -4.81 -28.54
C ILE A 581 73.76 -6.13 -28.85
N ASN A 582 74.53 -7.18 -29.15
CA ASN A 582 73.98 -8.51 -29.45
C ASN A 582 73.16 -9.09 -28.30
N LYS A 583 73.63 -8.93 -27.05
CA LYS A 583 72.90 -9.35 -25.86
C LYS A 583 71.54 -8.65 -25.77
N LEU A 584 71.51 -7.32 -25.88
CA LEU A 584 70.27 -6.53 -25.80
C LEU A 584 69.32 -6.81 -26.97
N THR A 585 69.84 -7.07 -28.17
CA THR A 585 69.04 -7.51 -29.32
C THR A 585 68.36 -8.85 -29.06
N ASN A 586 69.10 -9.83 -28.54
CA ASN A 586 68.55 -11.15 -28.20
C ASN A 586 67.53 -11.09 -27.06
N GLU A 587 67.81 -10.29 -26.02
CA GLU A 587 66.88 -10.03 -24.92
C GLU A 587 65.57 -9.42 -25.44
N SER A 588 65.66 -8.42 -26.32
CA SER A 588 64.48 -7.77 -26.93
C SER A 588 63.67 -8.73 -27.82
N ASN A 589 64.33 -9.64 -28.53
CA ASN A 589 63.65 -10.69 -29.30
C ASN A 589 62.94 -11.72 -28.40
N GLY A 590 63.53 -12.07 -27.25
CA GLY A 590 62.88 -12.89 -26.22
C GLY A 590 61.63 -12.21 -25.66
N LEU A 591 61.74 -10.93 -25.31
CA LEU A 591 60.62 -10.11 -24.82
C LEU A 591 59.48 -9.98 -25.85
N LYS A 592 59.82 -9.84 -27.14
CA LYS A 592 58.83 -9.85 -28.23
C LYS A 592 58.05 -11.17 -28.30
N SER A 593 58.73 -12.30 -28.09
CA SER A 593 58.08 -13.62 -28.04
C SER A 593 57.13 -13.73 -26.84
N ASP A 594 57.54 -13.24 -25.67
CA ASP A 594 56.70 -13.23 -24.45
C ASP A 594 55.46 -12.35 -24.60
N ALA A 595 55.58 -11.22 -25.29
CA ALA A 595 54.45 -10.34 -25.61
C ALA A 595 53.38 -11.04 -26.48
N HIS A 596 53.79 -11.98 -27.32
CA HIS A 596 52.88 -12.71 -28.22
C HIS A 596 52.21 -13.93 -27.60
N ASN A 597 52.50 -14.25 -26.33
CA ASN A 597 51.78 -15.28 -25.60
C ASN A 597 50.31 -14.83 -25.35
N ASN A 598 49.35 -15.72 -25.62
CA ASN A 598 47.91 -15.41 -25.57
C ASN A 598 47.40 -15.01 -24.16
N ASN A 599 48.15 -15.34 -23.10
CA ASN A 599 47.78 -15.03 -21.72
C ASN A 599 48.45 -13.76 -21.17
N THR A 600 49.23 -13.02 -21.98
CA THR A 600 49.93 -11.82 -21.51
C THR A 600 48.94 -10.67 -21.32
N GLN A 601 48.84 -10.17 -20.09
CA GLN A 601 47.99 -9.05 -19.71
C GLN A 601 48.54 -7.71 -20.24
N VAL A 602 47.66 -6.72 -20.45
CA VAL A 602 48.01 -5.37 -20.94
C VAL A 602 49.13 -4.74 -20.13
N ASP A 603 49.07 -4.79 -18.79
CA ASP A 603 50.08 -4.15 -17.94
C ASP A 603 51.47 -4.77 -18.14
N LYS A 604 51.52 -6.09 -18.37
CA LYS A 604 52.76 -6.79 -18.71
C LYS A 604 53.25 -6.45 -20.12
N LEU A 605 52.33 -6.23 -21.07
CA LEU A 605 52.71 -5.73 -22.41
C LEU A 605 53.33 -4.34 -22.33
N LYS A 606 52.79 -3.44 -21.51
CA LYS A 606 53.37 -2.10 -21.28
C LYS A 606 54.74 -2.16 -20.63
N GLU A 607 54.93 -3.07 -19.66
CA GLU A 607 56.24 -3.32 -19.06
C GLU A 607 57.25 -3.80 -20.10
N ILE A 608 56.87 -4.76 -20.93
CA ILE A 608 57.71 -5.26 -22.03
C ILE A 608 58.05 -4.12 -23.01
N ASN A 609 57.06 -3.30 -23.39
CA ASN A 609 57.25 -2.17 -24.29
C ASN A 609 58.31 -1.19 -23.73
N LEU A 610 58.22 -0.83 -22.45
CA LEU A 610 59.22 0.02 -21.79
C LEU A 610 60.63 -0.61 -21.77
N GLN A 611 60.72 -1.92 -21.51
CA GLN A 611 62.00 -2.63 -21.51
C GLN A 611 62.64 -2.67 -22.89
N VAL A 612 61.87 -3.04 -23.92
CA VAL A 612 62.34 -3.06 -25.31
C VAL A 612 62.73 -1.64 -25.77
N PHE A 613 61.97 -0.61 -25.39
CA PHE A 613 62.31 0.78 -25.68
C PHE A 613 63.62 1.22 -25.01
N SER A 614 63.82 0.86 -23.74
CA SER A 614 65.08 1.09 -23.03
C SER A 614 66.25 0.38 -23.70
N ASN A 615 66.05 -0.86 -24.17
CA ASN A 615 67.06 -1.60 -24.91
C ASN A 615 67.43 -0.91 -26.23
N LEU A 616 66.45 -0.40 -26.98
CA LEU A 616 66.72 0.40 -28.18
C LEU A 616 67.59 1.62 -27.85
N GLY A 617 67.25 2.38 -26.80
CA GLY A 617 68.05 3.54 -26.38
C GLY A 617 69.50 3.18 -26.01
N ASN A 618 69.70 2.06 -25.32
CA ASN A 618 71.04 1.57 -24.98
C ASN A 618 71.81 1.12 -26.23
N ILE A 619 71.15 0.42 -27.16
CA ILE A 619 71.75 -0.02 -28.43
C ILE A 619 72.16 1.20 -29.26
N ILE A 620 71.29 2.21 -29.42
CA ILE A 620 71.63 3.46 -30.11
C ILE A 620 72.86 4.10 -29.46
N LYS A 621 72.89 4.23 -28.13
CA LYS A 621 74.05 4.79 -27.41
C LYS A 621 75.34 3.97 -27.64
N TYR A 622 75.25 2.64 -27.71
CA TYR A 622 76.40 1.81 -28.03
C TYR A 622 76.83 1.93 -29.49
N VAL A 623 75.89 2.00 -30.43
CA VAL A 623 76.17 2.27 -31.85
C VAL A 623 76.82 3.64 -32.02
N GLU A 624 76.34 4.70 -31.35
CA GLU A 624 76.96 6.02 -31.35
C GLU A 624 78.39 5.98 -30.79
N LYS A 625 78.64 5.22 -29.72
CA LYS A 625 80.00 5.01 -29.21
C LYS A 625 80.89 4.30 -30.22
N LEU A 626 80.36 3.32 -30.95
CA LEU A 626 81.08 2.65 -32.04
C LEU A 626 81.37 3.64 -33.18
N GLU A 627 80.41 4.49 -33.55
CA GLU A 627 80.60 5.55 -34.56
C GLU A 627 81.66 6.58 -34.14
N ASN A 628 81.62 7.03 -32.88
CA ASN A 628 82.63 7.93 -32.33
C ASN A 628 84.01 7.28 -32.30
N THR A 629 84.09 5.98 -31.97
CA THR A 629 85.37 5.26 -31.98
C THR A 629 85.90 5.07 -33.39
N LEU A 630 85.02 4.79 -34.36
CA LEU A 630 85.38 4.77 -35.78
C LEU A 630 85.89 6.15 -36.24
N HIS A 631 85.27 7.23 -35.76
CA HIS A 631 85.75 8.59 -36.04
C HIS A 631 87.12 8.86 -35.42
N GLU A 632 87.35 8.47 -34.16
CA GLU A 632 88.66 8.58 -33.49
C GLU A 632 89.75 7.80 -34.23
N LEU A 633 89.44 6.59 -34.72
CA LEU A 633 90.38 5.77 -35.50
C LEU A 633 90.66 6.39 -36.87
N LYS A 634 89.63 6.95 -37.53
CA LYS A 634 89.81 7.67 -38.78
C LYS A 634 90.66 8.92 -38.59
N ASP A 635 90.43 9.69 -37.54
CA ASP A 635 91.20 10.88 -37.19
C ASP A 635 92.64 10.51 -36.83
N MET A 636 92.85 9.39 -36.13
CA MET A 636 94.19 8.86 -35.84
C MET A 636 94.91 8.46 -37.12
N TYR A 637 94.24 7.76 -38.04
CA TYR A 637 94.78 7.42 -39.35
C TYR A 637 95.12 8.68 -40.17
N GLU A 638 94.21 9.66 -40.25
CA GLU A 638 94.42 10.93 -40.96
C GLU A 638 95.56 11.77 -40.33
N PHE A 639 95.67 11.74 -38.99
CA PHE A 639 96.76 12.38 -38.25
C PHE A 639 98.12 11.71 -38.52
N LEU A 640 98.16 10.38 -38.66
CA LEU A 640 99.36 9.64 -39.06
C LEU A 640 99.76 9.93 -40.51
N GLU A 641 98.79 10.20 -41.39
CA GLU A 641 99.00 10.51 -42.81
C GLU A 641 99.47 11.97 -43.04
N THR A 642 99.20 12.90 -42.11
CA THR A 642 99.56 14.33 -42.25
C THR A 642 100.50 14.86 -41.17
N ILE A 643 101.80 14.67 -41.36
CA ILE A 643 102.86 15.27 -40.52
C ILE A 643 103.03 16.78 -40.88
N ASP A 644 102.20 17.66 -40.28
CA ASP A 644 102.32 19.14 -40.36
C ASP A 644 102.14 19.82 -38.99
N ILE A 645 103.22 20.42 -38.49
CA ILE A 645 103.34 21.08 -37.18
C ILE A 645 102.34 22.23 -36.99
N ASN A 646 101.99 22.96 -38.05
CA ASN A 646 101.07 24.10 -37.96
C ASN A 646 99.63 23.64 -37.70
N LYS A 647 99.23 22.49 -38.23
CA LYS A 647 97.92 21.89 -37.94
C LYS A 647 97.84 21.39 -36.50
N ILE A 648 98.92 20.83 -35.96
CA ILE A 648 99.00 20.37 -34.55
C ILE A 648 98.82 21.57 -33.59
N LEU A 649 99.50 22.69 -33.86
CA LEU A 649 99.37 23.92 -33.06
C LEU A 649 97.93 24.48 -33.06
N LYS A 650 97.28 24.49 -34.23
CA LYS A 650 95.89 24.94 -34.36
C LYS A 650 94.92 24.03 -33.59
N SER A 651 95.19 22.72 -33.55
CA SER A 651 94.41 21.74 -32.78
C SER A 651 94.51 21.96 -31.27
N ILE A 652 95.72 22.23 -30.74
CA ILE A 652 95.94 22.55 -29.31
C ILE A 652 95.17 23.81 -28.93
N HIS A 653 95.25 24.86 -29.74
CA HIS A 653 94.56 26.12 -29.49
C HIS A 653 93.02 25.95 -29.49
N ASN A 654 92.48 25.20 -30.47
CA ASN A 654 91.05 24.92 -30.53
C ASN A 654 90.57 24.08 -29.35
N SER A 655 91.36 23.10 -28.92
CA SER A 655 91.03 22.25 -27.77
C SER A 655 90.99 23.06 -26.47
N MET A 656 91.93 23.99 -26.28
CA MET A 656 91.90 24.92 -25.13
C MET A 656 90.60 25.74 -25.11
N LYS A 657 90.21 26.36 -26.23
CA LYS A 657 88.97 27.16 -26.31
C LYS A 657 87.72 26.35 -26.02
N LYS A 658 87.58 25.17 -26.63
CA LYS A 658 86.42 24.31 -26.41
C LYS A 658 86.33 23.81 -24.96
N SER A 659 87.47 23.46 -24.35
CA SER A 659 87.51 23.06 -22.93
C SER A 659 87.08 24.19 -21.98
N GLU A 660 87.45 25.44 -22.29
CA GLU A 660 87.03 26.64 -21.56
C GLU A 660 85.52 26.94 -21.73
N GLU A 661 84.97 26.76 -22.94
CA GLU A 661 83.53 26.87 -23.21
C GLU A 661 82.72 25.87 -22.38
N TYR A 662 83.10 24.59 -22.41
CA TYR A 662 82.41 23.54 -21.65
C TYR A 662 82.50 23.75 -20.14
N SER A 663 83.65 24.18 -19.62
CA SER A 663 83.82 24.47 -18.18
C SER A 663 82.92 25.62 -17.70
N ASN A 664 82.81 26.69 -18.49
CA ASN A 664 81.93 27.82 -18.18
C ASN A 664 80.45 27.41 -18.18
N GLU A 665 80.02 26.57 -19.13
CA GLU A 665 78.64 26.10 -19.16
C GLU A 665 78.33 25.17 -17.97
N THR A 666 79.27 24.29 -17.57
CA THR A 666 79.14 23.47 -16.35
C THR A 666 78.89 24.32 -15.10
N LYS A 667 79.65 25.40 -14.92
CA LYS A 667 79.47 26.33 -13.80
C LYS A 667 78.07 26.96 -13.79
N LYS A 668 77.62 27.46 -14.94
CA LYS A 668 76.31 28.12 -15.09
C LYS A 668 75.15 27.17 -14.80
N ILE A 669 75.23 25.91 -15.25
CA ILE A 669 74.21 24.89 -14.98
C ILE A 669 74.19 24.51 -13.49
N PHE A 670 75.36 24.42 -12.85
CA PHE A 670 75.45 24.18 -11.40
C PHE A 670 74.77 25.30 -10.59
N GLU A 671 74.97 26.57 -10.94
CA GLU A 671 74.30 27.69 -10.27
C GLU A 671 72.76 27.62 -10.40
N GLN A 672 72.23 27.11 -11.52
CA GLN A 672 70.79 26.91 -11.71
C GLN A 672 70.21 25.82 -10.80
N SER A 673 70.96 24.75 -10.51
CA SER A 673 70.48 23.67 -9.62
C SER A 673 70.41 24.11 -8.15
N VAL A 674 71.29 25.03 -7.73
CA VAL A 674 71.27 25.62 -6.38
C VAL A 674 69.96 26.39 -6.15
N ASN A 675 69.47 27.12 -7.15
CA ASN A 675 68.20 27.86 -7.04
C ASN A 675 67.00 26.93 -6.81
N ILE A 676 66.94 25.79 -7.51
CA ILE A 676 65.87 24.79 -7.32
C ILE A 676 65.90 24.23 -5.90
N THR A 677 67.10 23.97 -5.35
CA THR A 677 67.24 23.46 -3.98
C THR A 677 66.66 24.45 -2.96
N ASN A 678 66.98 25.74 -3.09
CA ASN A 678 66.47 26.77 -2.17
C ASN A 678 64.94 26.86 -2.22
N GLN A 679 64.35 26.73 -3.41
CA GLN A 679 62.91 26.75 -3.56
C GLN A 679 62.22 25.54 -2.88
N PHE A 680 62.83 24.35 -2.94
CA PHE A 680 62.30 23.18 -2.23
C PHE A 680 62.37 23.33 -0.70
N ILE A 681 63.40 24.01 -0.17
CA ILE A 681 63.49 24.31 1.27
C ILE A 681 62.35 25.23 1.70
N GLU A 682 62.04 26.27 0.91
CA GLU A 682 60.91 27.16 1.17
C GLU A 682 59.57 26.41 1.15
N ASP A 683 59.38 25.52 0.17
CA ASP A 683 58.17 24.69 0.06
C ASP A 683 57.96 23.76 1.27
N VAL A 684 59.03 23.25 1.88
CA VAL A 684 58.95 22.43 3.11
C VAL A 684 58.39 23.23 4.27
N GLU A 685 58.86 24.46 4.48
CA GLU A 685 58.41 25.32 5.58
C GLU A 685 56.94 25.74 5.42
N ILE A 686 56.51 26.01 4.17
CA ILE A 686 55.10 26.29 3.86
C ILE A 686 54.22 25.07 4.20
N LEU A 687 54.63 23.86 3.81
CA LEU A 687 53.84 22.65 4.04
C LEU A 687 53.79 22.21 5.52
N LYS A 688 54.85 22.50 6.30
CA LYS A 688 54.84 22.28 7.76
C LYS A 688 53.84 23.19 8.47
N THR A 689 53.74 24.44 8.04
CA THR A 689 52.83 25.43 8.64
C THR A 689 51.38 25.30 8.16
N SER A 690 51.14 24.64 7.03
CA SER A 690 49.80 24.42 6.47
C SER A 690 49.00 23.26 7.10
N ILE A 691 49.56 22.49 8.04
CA ILE A 691 48.82 21.43 8.77
C ILE A 691 47.78 22.10 9.67
N ASN A 692 46.54 22.27 9.17
CA ASN A 692 45.51 23.05 9.85
C ASN A 692 44.64 22.14 10.77
N PRO A 693 44.59 22.38 12.10
CA PRO A 693 43.73 21.62 13.01
C PRO A 693 42.21 21.80 12.76
N ASN A 694 41.79 22.71 11.86
CA ASN A 694 40.37 22.99 11.57
C ASN A 694 39.79 22.28 10.33
N TYR A 695 40.45 21.23 9.80
CA TYR A 695 39.94 20.54 8.61
C TYR A 695 38.48 20.02 8.74
N GLU A 696 38.01 19.72 9.95
CA GLU A 696 36.63 19.30 10.23
C GLU A 696 35.57 20.32 9.79
N SER A 697 35.92 21.61 9.76
CA SER A 697 35.02 22.72 9.40
C SER A 697 34.88 22.94 7.88
N LEU A 698 35.75 22.36 7.06
CA LEU A 698 35.75 22.53 5.60
C LEU A 698 34.63 21.72 4.95
N ASN A 699 33.94 22.27 3.96
CA ASN A 699 32.98 21.49 3.16
C ASN A 699 33.71 20.55 2.15
N ASP A 700 32.97 19.65 1.53
CA ASP A 700 33.55 18.63 0.63
C ASP A 700 34.30 19.25 -0.56
N ASP A 701 33.78 20.34 -1.14
CA ASP A 701 34.41 21.05 -2.26
C ASP A 701 35.74 21.69 -1.84
N GLN A 702 35.76 22.33 -0.65
CA GLN A 702 36.96 22.91 -0.06
C GLN A 702 38.01 21.84 0.28
N ILE A 703 37.58 20.66 0.70
CA ILE A 703 38.48 19.51 0.92
C ILE A 703 39.08 19.06 -0.42
N ASP A 704 38.26 18.92 -1.47
CA ASP A 704 38.71 18.47 -2.79
C ASP A 704 39.66 19.49 -3.46
N ASP A 705 39.38 20.80 -3.33
CA ASP A 705 40.24 21.87 -3.81
C ASP A 705 41.61 21.86 -3.12
N ASN A 706 41.66 21.66 -1.80
CA ASN A 706 42.91 21.55 -1.05
C ASN A 706 43.72 20.32 -1.47
N ILE A 707 43.06 19.17 -1.68
CA ILE A 707 43.73 17.96 -2.20
C ILE A 707 44.28 18.23 -3.60
N LYS A 708 43.52 18.88 -4.48
CA LYS A 708 43.95 19.21 -5.84
C LYS A 708 45.18 20.12 -5.83
N SER A 709 45.20 21.14 -4.97
CA SER A 709 46.37 22.01 -4.80
C SER A 709 47.62 21.23 -4.35
N LEU A 710 47.48 20.27 -3.44
CA LEU A 710 48.57 19.42 -2.97
C LEU A 710 49.07 18.45 -4.06
N VAL A 711 48.17 17.93 -4.90
CA VAL A 711 48.53 17.10 -6.07
C VAL A 711 49.28 17.91 -7.12
N LEU A 712 48.83 19.13 -7.43
CA LEU A 712 49.55 20.04 -8.33
C LEU A 712 50.97 20.34 -7.83
N LYS A 713 51.13 20.53 -6.51
CA LYS A 713 52.45 20.71 -5.90
C LYS A 713 53.34 19.48 -6.07
N LYS A 714 52.77 18.27 -5.97
CA LYS A 714 53.46 17.00 -6.23
C LYS A 714 53.97 16.91 -7.68
N GLU A 715 53.17 17.35 -8.64
CA GLU A 715 53.55 17.41 -10.06
C GLU A 715 54.66 18.44 -10.30
N GLU A 716 54.59 19.61 -9.67
CA GLU A 716 55.63 20.64 -9.73
C GLU A 716 57.00 20.11 -9.26
N ILE A 717 57.04 19.36 -8.15
CA ILE A 717 58.26 18.73 -7.63
C ILE A 717 58.82 17.72 -8.65
N SER A 718 57.96 16.88 -9.24
CA SER A 718 58.36 15.92 -10.26
C SER A 718 58.96 16.59 -11.51
N GLU A 719 58.37 17.70 -11.96
CA GLU A 719 58.88 18.43 -13.12
C GLU A 719 60.24 19.09 -12.84
N LYS A 720 60.41 19.70 -11.66
CA LYS A 720 61.70 20.22 -11.22
C LYS A 720 62.76 19.12 -11.06
N ARG A 721 62.38 17.91 -10.64
CA ARG A 721 63.28 16.75 -10.61
C ARG A 721 63.79 16.38 -12.00
N LYS A 722 62.93 16.42 -13.03
CA LYS A 722 63.36 16.20 -14.42
C LYS A 722 64.36 17.26 -14.86
N GLN A 723 64.13 18.52 -14.49
CA GLN A 723 65.08 19.61 -14.76
C GLN A 723 66.43 19.37 -14.07
N VAL A 724 66.44 18.99 -12.79
CA VAL A 724 67.67 18.64 -12.06
C VAL A 724 68.40 17.44 -12.69
N ASN A 725 67.69 16.39 -13.09
CA ASN A 725 68.28 15.24 -13.77
C ASN A 725 68.93 15.64 -15.11
N LYS A 726 68.30 16.56 -15.84
CA LYS A 726 68.88 17.13 -17.06
C LYS A 726 70.16 17.90 -16.74
N TYR A 727 70.15 18.75 -15.71
CA TYR A 727 71.34 19.48 -15.26
C TYR A 727 72.50 18.56 -14.86
N ILE A 728 72.22 17.45 -14.15
CA ILE A 728 73.24 16.43 -13.82
C ILE A 728 73.85 15.86 -15.10
N THR A 729 73.00 15.49 -16.06
CA THR A 729 73.43 14.91 -17.34
C THR A 729 74.28 15.89 -18.15
N ASP A 730 73.84 17.15 -18.23
CA ASP A 730 74.54 18.20 -18.99
C ASP A 730 75.90 18.54 -18.33
N ILE A 731 75.96 18.59 -16.99
CA ILE A 731 77.20 18.79 -16.23
C ILE A 731 78.22 17.68 -16.48
N GLU A 732 77.78 16.41 -16.42
CA GLU A 732 78.67 15.27 -16.64
C GLU A 732 79.14 15.22 -18.11
N SER A 733 78.26 15.51 -19.06
CA SER A 733 78.62 15.60 -20.48
C SER A 733 79.65 16.70 -20.74
N ASN A 734 79.44 17.91 -20.20
CA ASN A 734 80.37 19.02 -20.37
C ASN A 734 81.73 18.74 -19.71
N LYS A 735 81.75 18.07 -18.54
CA LYS A 735 82.98 17.58 -17.90
C LYS A 735 83.72 16.60 -18.82
N GLU A 736 83.04 15.58 -19.35
CA GLU A 736 83.65 14.60 -20.26
C GLU A 736 84.20 15.24 -21.54
N GLN A 737 83.47 16.21 -22.11
CA GLN A 737 83.92 16.97 -23.28
C GLN A 737 85.13 17.85 -22.96
N SER A 738 85.15 18.50 -21.79
CA SER A 738 86.29 19.30 -21.36
C SER A 738 87.54 18.44 -21.15
N ASP A 739 87.41 17.27 -20.52
CA ASP A 739 88.48 16.28 -20.33
C ASP A 739 88.95 15.66 -21.67
N LEU A 740 88.03 15.43 -22.62
CA LEU A 740 88.38 14.99 -23.97
C LEU A 740 89.30 16.00 -24.67
N HIS A 741 88.98 17.29 -24.58
CA HIS A 741 89.81 18.35 -25.16
C HIS A 741 91.16 18.51 -24.43
N LEU A 742 91.22 18.25 -23.12
CA LEU A 742 92.48 18.12 -22.41
C LEU A 742 93.33 16.95 -22.95
N ARG A 743 92.72 15.79 -23.21
CA ARG A 743 93.42 14.65 -23.82
C ARG A 743 93.94 14.97 -25.21
N TYR A 744 93.15 15.63 -26.07
CA TYR A 744 93.59 16.04 -27.40
C TYR A 744 94.79 16.99 -27.34
N ALA A 745 94.73 17.99 -26.45
CA ALA A 745 95.83 18.92 -26.24
C ALA A 745 97.08 18.20 -25.69
N SER A 746 96.91 17.25 -24.76
CA SER A 746 97.99 16.46 -24.15
C SER A 746 98.64 15.46 -25.12
N ARG A 747 97.86 14.83 -26.01
CA ARG A 747 98.39 13.96 -27.08
C ARG A 747 99.20 14.78 -28.09
N SER A 748 98.71 15.96 -28.43
CA SER A 748 99.37 16.84 -29.40
C SER A 748 100.74 17.33 -28.92
N ILE A 749 100.93 17.60 -27.61
CA ILE A 749 102.26 17.94 -27.06
C ILE A 749 103.21 16.76 -27.00
N TYR A 750 102.70 15.56 -26.74
CA TYR A 750 103.52 14.36 -26.76
C TYR A 750 104.14 14.13 -28.14
N VAL A 751 103.37 14.34 -29.21
CA VAL A 751 103.85 14.28 -30.60
C VAL A 751 104.92 15.35 -30.88
N ILE A 752 104.70 16.57 -30.38
CA ILE A 752 105.69 17.66 -30.46
C ILE A 752 106.99 17.29 -29.71
N ASP A 753 106.89 16.77 -28.48
CA ASP A 753 108.04 16.38 -27.66
C ASP A 753 108.81 15.23 -28.33
N LEU A 754 108.13 14.29 -28.98
CA LEU A 754 108.74 13.24 -29.81
C LEU A 754 109.47 13.80 -31.04
N PHE A 755 108.87 14.76 -31.74
CA PHE A 755 109.52 15.44 -32.88
C PHE A 755 110.76 16.23 -32.46
N ILE A 756 110.77 16.78 -31.24
CA ILE A 756 111.96 17.42 -30.65
C ILE A 756 113.02 16.36 -30.28
N LYS A 757 112.63 15.26 -29.63
CA LYS A 757 113.54 14.18 -29.18
C LYS A 757 114.27 13.50 -30.36
N HIS A 758 113.63 13.40 -31.51
CA HIS A 758 114.19 12.80 -32.73
C HIS A 758 114.81 13.82 -33.70
N GLU A 759 115.05 15.06 -33.26
CA GLU A 759 115.66 16.15 -34.05
C GLU A 759 114.91 16.50 -35.36
N ILE A 760 113.64 16.10 -35.48
CA ILE A 760 112.77 16.46 -36.61
C ILE A 760 112.42 17.96 -36.55
N ILE A 761 112.37 18.52 -35.34
CA ILE A 761 112.20 19.95 -35.06
C ILE A 761 113.31 20.38 -34.11
N ASN A 762 114.04 21.44 -34.44
CA ASN A 762 115.02 22.04 -33.53
C ASN A 762 114.37 23.20 -32.75
N PRO A 763 114.21 23.10 -31.41
CA PRO A 763 113.61 24.17 -30.60
C PRO A 763 114.40 25.50 -30.66
N SER A 764 115.67 25.42 -31.05
CA SER A 764 116.64 26.52 -30.98
C SER A 764 116.58 27.51 -32.16
N ASP A 765 115.92 27.16 -33.26
CA ASP A 765 115.93 27.95 -34.50
C ASP A 765 114.92 29.12 -34.52
N GLY A 766 114.14 29.29 -33.45
CA GLY A 766 113.48 30.54 -33.05
C GLY A 766 112.48 31.20 -34.02
N LYS A 767 112.28 30.68 -35.24
CA LYS A 767 111.48 31.37 -36.26
C LYS A 767 110.13 30.75 -36.59
N ASN A 768 109.82 29.51 -36.17
CA ASN A 768 108.52 28.88 -36.51
C ASN A 768 107.81 28.08 -35.39
N PHE A 769 108.38 27.94 -34.17
CA PHE A 769 107.78 27.09 -33.13
C PHE A 769 108.15 27.53 -31.70
N ASP A 770 107.15 27.89 -30.88
CA ASP A 770 107.33 28.34 -29.48
C ASP A 770 106.75 27.31 -28.50
N ILE A 771 107.61 26.41 -28.02
CA ILE A 771 107.23 25.33 -27.11
C ILE A 771 106.70 25.83 -25.76
N ILE A 772 107.09 27.04 -25.33
CA ILE A 772 106.66 27.62 -24.04
C ILE A 772 105.18 27.98 -24.13
N LYS A 773 104.76 28.66 -25.20
CA LYS A 773 103.34 28.99 -25.42
C LYS A 773 102.45 27.76 -25.57
N VAL A 774 102.95 26.70 -26.19
CA VAL A 774 102.18 25.44 -26.31
C VAL A 774 101.95 24.81 -24.93
N LYS A 775 103.01 24.75 -24.10
CA LYS A 775 102.90 24.26 -22.72
C LYS A 775 101.97 25.12 -21.87
N GLU A 776 101.97 26.44 -22.06
CA GLU A 776 101.02 27.35 -21.40
C GLU A 776 99.57 27.06 -21.80
N MET A 777 99.27 26.89 -23.09
CA MET A 777 97.91 26.57 -23.56
C MET A 777 97.40 25.26 -22.96
N ILE A 778 98.25 24.24 -22.86
CA ILE A 778 97.87 22.93 -22.29
C ILE A 778 97.66 23.03 -20.78
N ASN A 779 98.51 23.77 -20.07
CA ASN A 779 98.30 24.04 -18.65
C ASN A 779 96.97 24.78 -18.44
N LYS A 780 96.61 25.73 -19.32
CA LYS A 780 95.30 26.40 -19.27
C LYS A 780 94.15 25.41 -19.50
N THR A 781 94.24 24.55 -20.52
CA THR A 781 93.25 23.47 -20.78
C THR A 781 93.10 22.55 -19.58
N LYS A 782 94.22 22.19 -18.91
CA LYS A 782 94.21 21.36 -17.70
C LYS A 782 93.49 22.04 -16.54
N GLN A 783 93.72 23.33 -16.35
CA GLN A 783 93.06 24.11 -15.31
C GLN A 783 91.54 24.13 -15.51
N VAL A 784 91.07 24.52 -16.70
CA VAL A 784 89.62 24.63 -16.96
C VAL A 784 88.91 23.27 -16.94
N SER A 785 89.60 22.19 -17.33
CA SER A 785 89.09 20.82 -17.20
C SER A 785 88.96 20.39 -15.73
N ASN A 786 89.93 20.71 -14.87
CA ASN A 786 89.83 20.48 -13.44
C ASN A 786 88.69 21.28 -12.79
N GLU A 787 88.46 22.53 -13.22
CA GLU A 787 87.34 23.36 -12.74
C GLU A 787 85.98 22.71 -13.10
N ALA A 788 85.82 22.18 -14.32
CA ALA A 788 84.61 21.46 -14.72
C ALA A 788 84.37 20.20 -13.85
N MET A 789 85.44 19.47 -13.52
CA MET A 789 85.38 18.31 -12.63
C MET A 789 84.99 18.68 -11.19
N GLU A 790 85.45 19.82 -10.68
CA GLU A 790 85.08 20.30 -9.35
C GLU A 790 83.58 20.62 -9.26
N TYR A 791 83.01 21.28 -10.28
CA TYR A 791 81.57 21.55 -10.32
C TYR A 791 80.71 20.29 -10.44
N ALA A 792 81.18 19.27 -11.18
CA ALA A 792 80.50 17.98 -11.25
C ALA A 792 80.46 17.27 -9.88
N ASN A 793 81.59 17.23 -9.17
CA ASN A 793 81.64 16.66 -7.82
C ASN A 793 80.72 17.40 -6.83
N LYS A 794 80.67 18.75 -6.90
CA LYS A 794 79.74 19.55 -6.09
C LYS A 794 78.27 19.25 -6.42
N MET A 795 77.96 18.97 -7.68
CA MET A 795 76.60 18.61 -8.11
C MET A 795 76.16 17.25 -7.52
N ASP A 796 77.06 16.27 -7.48
CA ASP A 796 76.78 14.95 -6.90
C ASP A 796 76.44 15.02 -5.41
N GLU A 797 77.17 15.84 -4.65
CA GLU A 797 76.87 16.10 -3.24
C GLU A 797 75.50 16.80 -3.09
N LYS A 798 75.27 17.84 -3.90
CA LYS A 798 74.02 18.62 -3.85
C LYS A 798 72.78 17.81 -4.22
N ASN A 799 72.88 16.89 -5.18
CA ASN A 799 71.78 16.02 -5.57
C ASN A 799 71.33 15.12 -4.40
N LYS A 800 72.24 14.69 -3.52
CA LYS A 800 71.88 13.93 -2.31
C LYS A 800 71.02 14.77 -1.36
N ASP A 801 71.34 16.06 -1.19
CA ASP A 801 70.55 16.98 -0.39
C ASP A 801 69.15 17.22 -0.99
N ILE A 802 69.07 17.41 -2.31
CA ILE A 802 67.81 17.58 -3.03
C ILE A 802 66.90 16.37 -2.81
N ILE A 803 67.40 15.15 -2.97
CA ILE A 803 66.61 13.91 -2.77
C ILE A 803 66.06 13.83 -1.34
N LYS A 804 66.86 14.23 -0.34
CA LYS A 804 66.42 14.23 1.06
C LYS A 804 65.25 15.19 1.29
N ILE A 805 65.33 16.40 0.72
CA ILE A 805 64.28 17.43 0.82
C ILE A 805 63.03 17.01 0.04
N GLU A 806 63.18 16.44 -1.17
CA GLU A 806 62.07 15.90 -1.98
C GLU A 806 61.27 14.83 -1.21
N ASN A 807 61.97 13.91 -0.55
CA ASN A 807 61.33 12.88 0.27
C ASN A 807 60.54 13.48 1.45
N GLU A 808 61.06 14.53 2.08
CA GLU A 808 60.35 15.25 3.16
C GLU A 808 59.07 15.93 2.62
N LEU A 809 59.15 16.59 1.46
CA LEU A 809 58.00 17.20 0.79
C LEU A 809 56.92 16.16 0.45
N TYR A 810 57.30 15.05 -0.18
CA TYR A 810 56.34 13.99 -0.52
C TYR A 810 55.65 13.41 0.72
N ASN A 811 56.38 13.21 1.82
CA ASN A 811 55.80 12.74 3.07
C ASN A 811 54.79 13.74 3.66
N LEU A 812 55.12 15.03 3.69
CA LEU A 812 54.23 16.09 4.18
C LEU A 812 52.96 16.22 3.32
N ILE A 813 53.11 16.18 2.00
CA ILE A 813 51.97 16.21 1.06
C ILE A 813 51.05 15.01 1.28
N ASN A 814 51.61 13.80 1.33
CA ASN A 814 50.83 12.56 1.49
C ASN A 814 50.08 12.54 2.84
N ASN A 815 50.72 12.98 3.92
CA ASN A 815 50.09 13.06 5.24
C ASN A 815 48.91 14.05 5.26
N ASN A 816 49.08 15.24 4.67
CA ASN A 816 48.00 16.22 4.59
C ASN A 816 46.80 15.72 3.76
N ILE A 817 47.06 15.08 2.61
CA ILE A 817 46.01 14.46 1.80
C ILE A 817 45.27 13.38 2.61
N ARG A 818 45.99 12.54 3.35
CA ARG A 818 45.38 11.50 4.19
C ARG A 818 44.47 12.09 5.27
N SER A 819 44.91 13.15 5.97
CA SER A 819 44.08 13.84 6.98
C SER A 819 42.82 14.47 6.37
N LEU A 820 42.94 15.15 5.23
CA LEU A 820 41.81 15.76 4.52
C LEU A 820 40.78 14.72 4.07
N LYS A 821 41.24 13.61 3.47
CA LYS A 821 40.35 12.50 3.12
C LYS A 821 39.69 11.92 4.39
N GLY A 822 40.46 11.72 5.46
CA GLY A 822 40.00 11.26 6.78
C GLY A 822 38.74 11.97 7.29
N VAL A 823 38.74 13.30 7.21
CA VAL A 823 37.58 14.13 7.62
C VAL A 823 36.33 13.83 6.80
N LYS A 824 36.47 13.60 5.48
CA LYS A 824 35.36 13.31 4.57
C LYS A 824 34.64 12.00 4.94
N TYR A 825 35.38 10.95 5.34
CA TYR A 825 34.78 9.70 5.83
C TYR A 825 33.99 9.89 7.11
N GLU A 826 34.57 10.58 8.11
CA GLU A 826 33.93 10.70 9.42
C GLU A 826 32.63 11.51 9.33
N LYS A 827 32.54 12.46 8.38
CA LYS A 827 31.28 13.14 8.05
C LYS A 827 30.19 12.19 7.57
N VAL A 828 30.51 11.30 6.62
CA VAL A 828 29.56 10.30 6.09
C VAL A 828 29.13 9.33 7.20
N ARG A 829 30.07 8.85 8.02
CA ARG A 829 29.77 7.96 9.16
C ARG A 829 28.89 8.63 10.20
N LYS A 830 29.13 9.91 10.51
CA LYS A 830 28.28 10.69 11.43
C LYS A 830 26.88 10.88 10.88
N GLN A 831 26.72 11.13 9.58
CA GLN A 831 25.41 11.21 8.94
C GLN A 831 24.67 9.87 8.99
N ALA A 832 25.38 8.75 8.77
CA ALA A 832 24.80 7.41 8.87
C ALA A 832 24.32 7.09 10.29
N ARG A 833 25.14 7.41 11.32
CA ARG A 833 24.76 7.29 12.74
C ARG A 833 23.48 8.09 13.04
N ASN A 834 23.45 9.36 12.65
CA ASN A 834 22.28 10.22 12.88
C ASN A 834 21.02 9.67 12.20
N ALA A 835 21.12 9.15 10.97
CA ALA A 835 19.98 8.57 10.27
C ALA A 835 19.44 7.30 10.97
N ILE A 836 20.32 6.48 11.55
CA ILE A 836 19.94 5.31 12.36
C ILE A 836 19.27 5.74 13.67
N ASP A 837 19.78 6.78 14.34
CA ASP A 837 19.15 7.33 15.54
C ASP A 837 17.73 7.83 15.24
N ASP A 838 17.52 8.49 14.10
CA ASP A 838 16.18 8.89 13.64
C ASP A 838 15.27 7.67 13.38
N ILE A 839 15.76 6.63 12.70
CA ILE A 839 15.02 5.38 12.47
C ILE A 839 14.62 4.75 13.81
N ASN A 840 15.54 4.69 14.78
CA ASN A 840 15.30 4.13 16.11
C ASN A 840 14.24 4.94 16.88
N ASN A 841 14.27 6.26 16.78
CA ASN A 841 13.26 7.14 17.38
C ASN A 841 11.87 6.90 16.77
N ILE A 842 11.76 6.82 15.45
CA ILE A 842 10.49 6.52 14.75
C ILE A 842 10.01 5.11 15.13
N HIS A 843 10.89 4.12 15.15
CA HIS A 843 10.58 2.76 15.54
C HIS A 843 10.05 2.67 16.98
N SER A 844 10.62 3.43 17.92
CA SER A 844 10.11 3.53 19.31
C SER A 844 8.68 4.08 19.37
N ASN A 845 8.38 5.11 18.58
CA ASN A 845 7.03 5.68 18.47
C ASN A 845 6.04 4.67 17.88
N ILE A 846 6.43 3.98 16.80
CA ILE A 846 5.66 2.87 16.19
C ILE A 846 5.37 1.79 17.23
N LYS A 847 6.38 1.36 17.99
CA LYS A 847 6.24 0.33 19.03
C LYS A 847 5.22 0.74 20.10
N THR A 848 5.18 2.02 20.46
CA THR A 848 4.16 2.56 21.37
C THR A 848 2.75 2.44 20.78
N ILE A 849 2.56 2.78 19.50
CA ILE A 849 1.27 2.64 18.82
C ILE A 849 0.85 1.17 18.70
N LEU A 850 1.79 0.27 18.37
CA LEU A 850 1.55 -1.18 18.32
C LEU A 850 1.07 -1.73 19.67
N THR A 851 1.73 -1.35 20.76
CA THR A 851 1.32 -1.76 22.12
C THR A 851 -0.08 -1.26 22.46
N LYS A 852 -0.35 0.05 22.29
CA LYS A 852 -1.68 0.61 22.55
C LYS A 852 -2.76 0.01 21.66
N SER A 853 -2.43 -0.32 20.42
CA SER A 853 -3.36 -0.95 19.47
C SER A 853 -3.69 -2.38 19.89
N LYS A 854 -2.71 -3.12 20.42
CA LYS A 854 -2.92 -4.46 20.98
C LYS A 854 -3.82 -4.41 22.22
N GLU A 855 -3.53 -3.50 23.15
CA GLU A 855 -4.33 -3.28 24.36
C GLU A 855 -5.78 -2.96 24.01
N ARG A 856 -6.02 -2.02 23.09
CA ARG A 856 -7.36 -1.68 22.60
C ARG A 856 -8.07 -2.83 21.91
N LEU A 857 -7.35 -3.61 21.10
CA LEU A 857 -7.94 -4.78 20.45
C LEU A 857 -8.41 -5.80 21.48
N ASP A 858 -7.63 -6.00 22.55
CA ASP A 858 -8.00 -6.87 23.67
C ASP A 858 -9.17 -6.29 24.48
N GLU A 859 -9.24 -4.97 24.68
CA GLU A 859 -10.37 -4.30 25.33
C GLU A 859 -11.67 -4.47 24.53
N ILE A 860 -11.63 -4.27 23.21
CA ILE A 860 -12.81 -4.43 22.34
C ILE A 860 -13.30 -5.88 22.35
N LYS A 861 -12.39 -6.87 22.37
CA LYS A 861 -12.75 -8.28 22.51
C LYS A 861 -13.36 -8.62 23.87
N LYS A 862 -13.00 -7.87 24.92
CA LYS A 862 -13.51 -8.06 26.29
C LYS A 862 -14.79 -7.27 26.57
N GLN A 863 -15.10 -6.24 25.76
CA GLN A 863 -16.33 -5.47 25.97
C GLN A 863 -17.55 -6.37 25.76
N PRO A 864 -18.46 -6.46 26.75
CA PRO A 864 -19.70 -7.17 26.56
C PRO A 864 -20.48 -6.49 25.44
N ASN A 865 -20.90 -7.29 24.45
CA ASN A 865 -21.82 -6.82 23.41
C ASN A 865 -23.01 -6.11 24.08
N ILE A 866 -23.37 -4.94 23.55
CA ILE A 866 -24.57 -4.21 24.01
C ILE A 866 -25.73 -5.21 24.01
N LYS A 867 -26.35 -5.41 25.19
CA LYS A 867 -27.43 -6.39 25.34
C LYS A 867 -28.55 -6.07 24.36
N ARG A 868 -28.89 -7.08 23.58
CA ARG A 868 -29.93 -7.08 22.57
C ARG A 868 -31.27 -7.25 23.27
N GLU A 869 -32.04 -6.17 23.37
CA GLU A 869 -33.42 -6.24 23.88
C GLU A 869 -34.37 -6.27 22.69
N GLY A 870 -35.04 -7.41 22.48
CA GLY A 870 -35.88 -7.67 21.29
C GLY A 870 -37.00 -6.64 21.11
N ASP A 871 -37.66 -6.25 22.19
CA ASP A 871 -38.78 -5.30 22.14
C ASP A 871 -38.33 -3.86 21.82
N VAL A 872 -37.09 -3.51 22.18
CA VAL A 872 -36.47 -2.18 21.99
C VAL A 872 -36.06 -1.91 20.54
N LEU A 873 -35.80 -2.97 19.75
CA LEU A 873 -35.38 -2.88 18.34
C LEU A 873 -36.54 -2.53 17.39
N ASN A 874 -37.78 -2.49 17.87
CA ASN A 874 -38.96 -2.01 17.13
C ASN A 874 -38.95 -0.50 16.87
N ASN A 875 -38.00 0.25 17.47
CA ASN A 875 -37.77 1.66 17.19
C ASN A 875 -36.65 1.82 16.15
N ASP A 876 -36.98 2.30 14.95
CA ASP A 876 -36.04 2.51 13.84
C ASP A 876 -34.78 3.28 14.26
N LYS A 877 -34.91 4.24 15.16
CA LYS A 877 -33.75 5.03 15.60
C LYS A 877 -32.84 4.28 16.58
N ASN A 878 -33.35 3.34 17.37
CA ASN A 878 -32.55 2.46 18.21
C ASN A 878 -31.84 1.39 17.37
N LYS A 879 -32.56 0.85 16.39
CA LYS A 879 -32.02 -0.04 15.37
C LYS A 879 -30.84 0.59 14.64
N ILE A 880 -30.97 1.84 14.15
CA ILE A 880 -29.87 2.57 13.52
C ILE A 880 -28.68 2.76 14.46
N ALA A 881 -28.92 3.17 15.72
CA ALA A 881 -27.85 3.37 16.69
C ALA A 881 -27.08 2.07 17.00
N TYR A 882 -27.80 0.96 17.20
CA TYR A 882 -27.20 -0.36 17.43
C TYR A 882 -26.39 -0.85 16.23
N ILE A 883 -26.94 -0.78 15.01
CA ILE A 883 -26.25 -1.14 13.76
C ILE A 883 -24.96 -0.33 13.61
N THR A 884 -25.02 0.98 13.85
CA THR A 884 -23.87 1.89 13.72
C THR A 884 -22.75 1.50 14.69
N ILE A 885 -23.08 1.19 15.95
CA ILE A 885 -22.09 0.75 16.96
C ILE A 885 -21.41 -0.56 16.53
N GLN A 886 -22.19 -1.54 16.06
CA GLN A 886 -21.64 -2.85 15.66
C GLN A 886 -20.74 -2.78 14.43
N ILE A 887 -21.05 -1.89 13.48
CA ILE A 887 -20.22 -1.64 12.30
C ILE A 887 -18.93 -0.95 12.69
N ASN A 888 -19.03 0.11 13.49
CA ASN A 888 -17.86 0.89 13.91
C ASN A 888 -16.93 0.05 14.80
N ASN A 889 -17.44 -0.83 15.66
CA ASN A 889 -16.62 -1.81 16.39
C ASN A 889 -15.83 -2.73 15.44
N GLY A 890 -16.47 -3.27 14.40
CA GLY A 890 -15.79 -4.11 13.41
C GLY A 890 -14.72 -3.35 12.59
N ARG A 891 -14.99 -2.08 12.27
CA ARG A 891 -14.01 -1.19 11.60
C ARG A 891 -12.80 -0.91 12.48
N ILE A 892 -12.99 -0.70 13.78
CA ILE A 892 -11.89 -0.54 14.72
C ILE A 892 -11.08 -1.83 14.82
N GLU A 893 -11.74 -2.99 14.98
CA GLU A 893 -11.06 -4.29 15.09
C GLU A 893 -10.16 -4.56 13.87
N SER A 894 -10.68 -4.32 12.66
CA SER A 894 -9.91 -4.50 11.42
C SER A 894 -8.71 -3.56 11.32
N ASN A 895 -8.88 -2.26 11.64
CA ASN A 895 -7.77 -1.30 11.59
C ASN A 895 -6.69 -1.62 12.64
N LEU A 896 -7.09 -2.01 13.85
CA LEU A 896 -6.15 -2.42 14.88
C LEU A 896 -5.36 -3.67 14.47
N LEU A 897 -6.01 -4.66 13.82
CA LEU A 897 -5.33 -5.84 13.30
C LEU A 897 -4.33 -5.48 12.19
N ASN A 898 -4.70 -4.58 11.29
CA ASN A 898 -3.84 -4.10 10.21
C ASN A 898 -2.60 -3.36 10.77
N ILE A 899 -2.78 -2.50 11.78
CA ILE A 899 -1.68 -1.85 12.50
C ILE A 899 -0.72 -2.91 13.07
N LEU A 900 -1.25 -3.96 13.72
CA LEU A 900 -0.43 -5.03 14.29
C LEU A 900 0.34 -5.83 13.22
N ASN A 901 -0.26 -6.06 12.05
CA ASN A 901 0.39 -6.78 10.95
C ASN A 901 1.54 -6.01 10.31
N MET A 902 1.57 -4.67 10.43
CA MET A 902 2.69 -3.85 9.94
C MET A 902 4.00 -4.09 10.70
N LYS A 903 3.94 -4.70 11.90
CA LYS A 903 5.11 -4.97 12.75
C LYS A 903 6.23 -5.69 12.00
N HIS A 904 5.92 -6.72 11.23
CA HIS A 904 6.95 -7.50 10.52
C HIS A 904 7.72 -6.66 9.49
N ASN A 905 7.01 -5.80 8.75
CA ASN A 905 7.64 -4.92 7.77
C ASN A 905 8.55 -3.88 8.46
N ILE A 906 8.08 -3.31 9.57
CA ILE A 906 8.82 -2.33 10.38
C ILE A 906 10.11 -2.97 10.93
N ASP A 907 10.00 -4.16 11.53
CA ASP A 907 11.16 -4.90 12.04
C ASP A 907 12.16 -5.21 10.91
N THR A 908 11.67 -5.51 9.69
CA THR A 908 12.52 -5.77 8.52
C THR A 908 13.28 -4.51 8.06
N ILE A 909 12.62 -3.35 8.01
CA ILE A 909 13.26 -2.06 7.66
C ILE A 909 14.37 -1.73 8.67
N LEU A 910 14.09 -1.89 9.96
CA LEU A 910 15.07 -1.65 11.02
C LEU A 910 16.28 -2.57 10.89
N ASN A 911 16.06 -3.87 10.68
CA ASN A 911 17.14 -4.85 10.54
C ASN A 911 18.03 -4.53 9.33
N LYS A 912 17.45 -4.21 8.17
CA LYS A 912 18.22 -3.80 6.99
C LYS A 912 19.07 -2.55 7.25
N ALA A 913 18.48 -1.54 7.88
CA ALA A 913 19.21 -0.32 8.23
C ALA A 913 20.37 -0.60 9.20
N MET A 914 20.16 -1.47 10.19
CA MET A 914 21.20 -1.92 11.10
C MET A 914 22.30 -2.73 10.39
N ASP A 915 21.95 -3.60 9.44
CA ASP A 915 22.93 -4.37 8.66
C ASP A 915 23.84 -3.44 7.84
N TYR A 916 23.25 -2.46 7.14
CA TYR A 916 24.02 -1.43 6.45
C TYR A 916 24.92 -0.64 7.41
N MET A 917 24.40 -0.28 8.59
CA MET A 917 25.16 0.46 9.59
C MET A 917 26.32 -0.35 10.19
N ASN A 918 26.12 -1.65 10.39
CA ASN A 918 27.18 -2.56 10.83
C ASN A 918 28.31 -2.61 9.81
N ASP A 919 27.99 -2.56 8.51
CA ASP A 919 29.00 -2.56 7.46
C ASP A 919 29.73 -1.22 7.32
N VAL A 920 29.08 -0.09 7.65
CA VAL A 920 29.73 1.23 7.82
C VAL A 920 30.68 1.23 9.04
N SER A 921 30.32 0.51 10.11
CA SER A 921 31.00 0.58 11.42
C SER A 921 32.17 -0.39 11.60
N LYS A 922 32.26 -1.48 10.81
CA LYS A 922 33.30 -2.53 10.94
C LYS A 922 34.73 -2.12 10.59
N SER A 923 34.96 -0.90 10.10
CA SER A 923 36.29 -0.38 9.79
C SER A 923 36.99 0.14 11.06
N ASP A 924 37.29 -0.75 12.00
CA ASP A 924 37.97 -0.45 13.27
C ASP A 924 39.45 -0.03 13.13
N GLN A 925 39.97 0.09 11.91
CA GLN A 925 41.27 0.71 11.70
C GLN A 925 41.07 2.21 11.52
N ILE A 926 41.43 2.98 12.55
CA ILE A 926 41.81 4.39 12.39
C ILE A 926 42.81 4.45 11.22
N VAL A 927 42.36 5.00 10.09
CA VAL A 927 43.06 4.93 8.80
C VAL A 927 44.23 5.91 8.78
N ILE A 928 45.28 5.58 9.53
CA ILE A 928 46.59 6.25 9.41
C ILE A 928 47.55 5.42 8.56
N ASN A 929 47.22 4.17 8.20
CA ASN A 929 48.12 3.26 7.47
C ASN A 929 47.60 2.67 6.14
N ILE A 930 46.46 3.11 5.60
CA ILE A 930 45.96 2.62 4.30
C ILE A 930 46.52 3.49 3.16
N ASP A 931 47.12 2.87 2.14
CA ASP A 931 47.59 3.53 0.93
C ASP A 931 46.52 4.44 0.31
N SER A 932 46.93 5.62 -0.17
CA SER A 932 46.04 6.71 -0.64
C SER A 932 45.03 6.30 -1.74
N LEU A 933 45.27 5.17 -2.41
CA LEU A 933 44.44 4.56 -3.45
C LEU A 933 43.17 3.90 -2.90
N ASN A 934 43.24 3.16 -1.78
CA ASN A 934 42.09 2.44 -1.21
C ASN A 934 41.10 3.33 -0.46
N MET A 935 41.50 4.57 -0.17
CA MET A 935 40.66 5.52 0.55
C MET A 935 39.41 5.90 -0.28
N ASN A 936 39.53 6.25 -1.57
CA ASN A 936 38.36 6.68 -2.34
C ASN A 936 37.28 5.58 -2.46
N ASP A 937 37.69 4.31 -2.55
CA ASP A 937 36.76 3.19 -2.63
C ASP A 937 35.98 2.98 -1.32
N ILE A 938 36.65 3.14 -0.17
CA ILE A 938 35.99 3.12 1.15
C ILE A 938 34.99 4.28 1.26
N TYR A 939 35.29 5.44 0.67
CA TYR A 939 34.45 6.65 0.79
C TYR A 939 33.16 6.45 0.01
N ASN A 940 33.31 5.99 -1.24
CA ASN A 940 32.18 5.71 -2.10
C ASN A 940 31.32 4.58 -1.52
N LYS A 941 31.94 3.53 -0.97
CA LYS A 941 31.21 2.46 -0.28
C LYS A 941 30.42 2.96 0.94
N ASP A 942 31.05 3.72 1.84
CA ASP A 942 30.37 4.27 3.02
C ASP A 942 29.25 5.25 2.61
N LYS A 943 29.43 5.99 1.51
CA LYS A 943 28.42 6.89 0.94
C LYS A 943 27.24 6.14 0.34
N ASP A 944 27.48 5.05 -0.38
CA ASP A 944 26.42 4.18 -0.92
C ASP A 944 25.61 3.53 0.22
N LEU A 945 26.29 3.07 1.27
CA LEU A 945 25.65 2.54 2.47
C LEU A 945 24.82 3.62 3.19
N LEU A 946 25.31 4.85 3.30
CA LEU A 946 24.53 5.98 3.82
C LEU A 946 23.26 6.22 3.00
N ILE A 947 23.35 6.21 1.67
CA ILE A 947 22.18 6.36 0.79
C ILE A 947 21.14 5.27 1.08
N ASN A 948 21.58 4.02 1.26
CA ASN A 948 20.69 2.91 1.61
C ASN A 948 20.04 3.09 2.99
N ILE A 949 20.79 3.54 4.02
CA ILE A 949 20.22 3.86 5.33
C ILE A 949 19.18 4.99 5.23
N LEU A 950 19.45 6.04 4.45
CA LEU A 950 18.51 7.14 4.22
C LEU A 950 17.24 6.67 3.50
N LYS A 951 17.35 5.72 2.57
CA LYS A 951 16.20 5.09 1.90
C LYS A 951 15.34 4.31 2.89
N GLU A 952 15.96 3.53 3.77
CA GLU A 952 15.23 2.82 4.83
C GLU A 952 14.60 3.77 5.87
N LYS A 953 15.23 4.93 6.14
CA LYS A 953 14.61 5.99 6.94
C LYS A 953 13.30 6.48 6.31
N GLN A 954 13.31 6.77 5.00
CA GLN A 954 12.09 7.18 4.29
C GLN A 954 11.01 6.09 4.32
N ASN A 955 11.40 4.82 4.18
CA ASN A 955 10.47 3.69 4.30
C ASN A 955 9.84 3.63 5.70
N MET A 956 10.64 3.81 6.76
CA MET A 956 10.17 3.83 8.16
C MET A 956 9.20 4.99 8.40
N GLU A 957 9.48 6.19 7.88
CA GLU A 957 8.61 7.37 7.96
C GLU A 957 7.26 7.14 7.26
N ALA A 958 7.26 6.50 6.08
CA ALA A 958 6.05 6.18 5.34
C ALA A 958 5.15 5.18 6.10
N GLU A 959 5.74 4.12 6.66
CA GLU A 959 5.01 3.16 7.49
C GLU A 959 4.47 3.82 8.77
N TYR A 960 5.25 4.70 9.41
CA TYR A 960 4.78 5.48 10.58
C TYR A 960 3.57 6.36 10.25
N LYS A 961 3.61 7.09 9.13
CA LYS A 961 2.50 7.94 8.69
C LYS A 961 1.22 7.13 8.46
N LYS A 962 1.33 6.01 7.74
CA LYS A 962 0.22 5.09 7.48
C LYS A 962 -0.37 4.54 8.78
N MET A 963 0.49 4.14 9.72
CA MET A 963 0.06 3.64 11.03
C MET A 963 -0.67 4.72 11.85
N ASN A 964 -0.17 5.96 11.84
CA ASN A 964 -0.82 7.09 12.53
C ASN A 964 -2.19 7.44 11.92
N GLU A 965 -2.32 7.41 10.60
CA GLU A 965 -3.62 7.64 9.93
C GLU A 965 -4.66 6.60 10.36
N MET A 966 -4.30 5.32 10.37
CA MET A 966 -5.18 4.24 10.86
C MET A 966 -5.52 4.41 12.34
N TYR A 967 -4.53 4.75 13.17
CA TYR A 967 -4.73 4.91 14.60
C TYR A 967 -5.62 6.13 14.94
N ASN A 968 -5.49 7.22 14.19
CA ASN A 968 -6.36 8.39 14.31
C ASN A 968 -7.80 8.07 13.87
N TYR A 969 -7.96 7.31 12.79
CA TYR A 969 -9.28 6.83 12.37
C TYR A 969 -9.96 5.97 13.44
N VAL A 970 -9.19 5.10 14.12
CA VAL A 970 -9.68 4.34 15.29
C VAL A 970 -10.18 5.29 16.38
N ASN A 971 -9.39 6.31 16.74
CA ASN A 971 -9.77 7.29 17.77
C ASN A 971 -11.07 8.05 17.43
N GLU A 972 -11.24 8.50 16.18
CA GLU A 972 -12.45 9.21 15.76
C GLU A 972 -13.67 8.29 15.75
N THR A 973 -13.49 7.05 15.28
CA THR A 973 -14.57 6.05 15.25
C THR A 973 -15.03 5.67 16.66
N GLU A 974 -14.13 5.59 17.64
CA GLU A 974 -14.47 5.36 19.05
C GLU A 974 -15.36 6.48 19.62
N LYS A 975 -15.08 7.75 19.29
CA LYS A 975 -15.91 8.89 19.72
C LYS A 975 -17.33 8.77 19.17
N GLU A 976 -17.48 8.34 17.91
CA GLU A 976 -18.80 8.07 17.34
C GLU A 976 -19.53 6.95 18.08
N ILE A 977 -18.84 5.84 18.39
CA ILE A 977 -19.45 4.72 19.13
C ILE A 977 -19.99 5.19 20.49
N ILE A 978 -19.21 5.98 21.23
CA ILE A 978 -19.64 6.53 22.52
C ILE A 978 -20.90 7.39 22.36
N LYS A 979 -20.95 8.25 21.33
CA LYS A 979 -22.12 9.07 21.01
C LYS A 979 -23.35 8.22 20.68
N HIS A 980 -23.20 7.20 19.83
CA HIS A 980 -24.30 6.33 19.45
C HIS A 980 -24.76 5.42 20.61
N LYS A 981 -23.85 4.99 21.48
CA LYS A 981 -24.17 4.23 22.69
C LYS A 981 -25.04 5.05 23.65
N LYS A 982 -24.66 6.30 23.91
CA LYS A 982 -25.47 7.22 24.72
C LYS A 982 -26.86 7.46 24.11
N ASN A 983 -26.95 7.59 22.79
CA ASN A 983 -28.24 7.72 22.09
C ASN A 983 -29.11 6.46 22.23
N TYR A 984 -28.51 5.27 22.13
CA TYR A 984 -29.20 4.00 22.31
C TYR A 984 -29.75 3.85 23.75
N GLU A 985 -28.94 4.15 24.76
CA GLU A 985 -29.31 4.08 26.18
C GLU A 985 -30.42 5.09 26.55
N ILE A 986 -30.31 6.36 26.12
CA ILE A 986 -31.33 7.39 26.38
C ILE A 986 -32.70 6.96 25.82
N ARG A 987 -32.71 6.38 24.63
CA ARG A 987 -33.95 6.03 23.94
C ARG A 987 -34.58 4.73 24.42
N ILE A 988 -33.78 3.79 24.92
CA ILE A 988 -34.30 2.67 25.72
C ILE A 988 -35.11 3.21 26.90
N MET A 989 -34.55 4.16 27.65
CA MET A 989 -35.25 4.77 28.78
C MET A 989 -36.53 5.50 28.35
N GLU A 990 -36.53 6.21 27.22
CA GLU A 990 -37.74 6.84 26.66
C GLU A 990 -38.82 5.81 26.31
N HIS A 991 -38.44 4.68 25.69
CA HIS A 991 -39.37 3.63 25.31
C HIS A 991 -40.00 2.95 26.52
N ILE A 992 -39.20 2.55 27.52
CA ILE A 992 -39.68 1.98 28.79
C ILE A 992 -40.66 2.95 29.47
N LYS A 993 -40.34 4.26 29.47
CA LYS A 993 -41.21 5.29 30.04
C LYS A 993 -42.55 5.39 29.31
N LYS A 994 -42.55 5.25 27.98
CA LYS A 994 -43.78 5.24 27.16
C LYS A 994 -44.64 4.01 27.44
N GLU A 995 -44.07 2.81 27.45
CA GLU A 995 -44.80 1.58 27.77
C GLU A 995 -45.39 1.59 29.18
N THR A 996 -44.62 2.10 30.16
CA THR A 996 -45.09 2.23 31.55
C THR A 996 -46.29 3.18 31.64
N ASN A 997 -46.28 4.27 30.87
CA ASN A 997 -47.39 5.21 30.80
C ASN A 997 -48.64 4.62 30.11
N GLU A 998 -48.46 3.83 29.05
CA GLU A 998 -49.57 3.13 28.37
C GLU A 998 -50.20 2.04 29.27
N LYS A 999 -49.38 1.27 30.00
CA LYS A 999 -49.87 0.32 31.02
C LYS A 999 -50.60 1.03 32.15
N LYS A 1000 -50.09 2.17 32.64
CA LYS A 1000 -50.83 2.99 33.64
C LYS A 1000 -52.18 3.47 33.12
N LYS A 1001 -52.28 3.92 31.86
CA LYS A 1001 -53.57 4.29 31.26
C LYS A 1001 -54.57 3.13 31.19
N LYS A 1002 -54.10 1.91 30.91
CA LYS A 1002 -54.97 0.70 30.92
C LYS A 1002 -55.40 0.28 32.32
N ILE A 1003 -54.61 0.57 33.36
CA ILE A 1003 -54.91 0.20 34.76
C ILE A 1003 -55.78 1.25 35.46
N TYR A 1004 -55.64 2.54 35.10
CA TYR A 1004 -56.36 3.65 35.75
C TYR A 1004 -57.45 4.29 34.86
N GLY A 1005 -57.77 3.70 33.71
CA GLY A 1005 -58.96 4.06 32.94
C GLY A 1005 -60.19 3.32 33.47
N ILE A 1006 -60.80 3.88 34.51
CA ILE A 1006 -62.25 3.76 34.76
C ILE A 1006 -62.91 4.98 34.12
#